data_AF-A0AAD9TWP9-F1
#
_entry.id   AF-A0AAD9TWP9-F1
#
_cell.length_a   1.000
_cell.length_b   1.000
_cell.length_c   1.000
_cell.angle_alpha   90.00
_cell.angle_beta   90.00
_cell.angle_gamma   90.00
#
_symmetry.space_group_name_H-M   'P 1'
#
loop_
_entity.id
_entity.type
_entity.pdbx_description
1 polymer ?
#
loop_
_entity_poly.entity_id
_entity_poly.type
_entity_poly.pdbx_seq_one_letter_code
_entity_poly.pdbx_strand_id
1 'polypeptide(L)'
;MAGGFDIGHGKKDAAKQYPGKLTWYVKATCIIAALGGLIFGYDLGISGGVTSMDPFLERFFPSVYHKEKLDTSTNQYCKFDDMKLTLFTSSLYLAALVASFFASWVTRRLGRRMSMLLGGLIFFVGAAINASSVNIGMLIAGRLLLGVGVGFSNQSVPLYVSEMAPSKHRGSLNVVFQLAITIGIFAANLVNYFTPMIKSGSGWRYSLGGAMVPSLFIFISGFFLPNTPNSMLEKGHNDKAREMLKRIRGVTDNEVEEEFNDILAASEASKQVKNPWRNIIKRQYRPQLTMAILIPFFQQFTGINVVMFYAPVLFKTIGFGANASLGSSLITGAINLLATFVSVYGIDKWGRRFLFLEGGIQLFVFQVLLGALIGWKFGVTGDVTVLPKWYAILVVILICTYVAGFAWSWGPLGWLVPSEIFPLEIRSAAQSIVVSVNMFFTFIVAQLFLTMLCHLKFGLFFFFAFFVVVMSVFIYFFLPETKNIPIEEMSTVWREHWFWKRFSNPEDQSQASLFAKANKFPPAAKIYGSYEALLDDLNIDAVYLPLPTSLHVKWAVMVAQKKKHLLMEKPVALNVAEFDVIAKACKDNGVQFMDGTMWVHNLRTAKMREFLSDSERFGQLKAIHSCFSFTGHPEFLKNDIRVKPDLDALGALGDTGWYCVRSILWAYDYELPKTVVALHEPVLNEAGVILSCGASLHWDDGRLATFFCSFLSNLTMDITAIGTKGTLNLHDFVIPFQNKEASFIVNSKCVFNETVTSWVPIPGTHTVTTDISQEVCMVREFSRLVGDVKNGSKPDSKWPIISRKTQLILDSVKMSIEKGFVPIEIKNISQDTLK
;
A
#
# COMPACT_ATOMS: atom_id res chain seq x y z
N MET A 1 -9.37 -39.26 -10.00
CA MET A 1 -10.30 -38.33 -9.33
C MET A 1 -9.82 -38.22 -7.89
N ALA A 2 -9.36 -37.10 -7.33
CA ALA A 2 -9.55 -35.69 -7.64
C ALA A 2 -8.21 -34.94 -7.58
N GLY A 3 -8.06 -33.95 -8.46
CA GLY A 3 -6.87 -33.12 -8.60
C GLY A 3 -6.78 -32.03 -7.53
N GLY A 4 -5.57 -31.82 -7.03
CA GLY A 4 -5.18 -30.62 -6.31
C GLY A 4 -5.05 -29.46 -7.30
N PHE A 5 -5.79 -28.38 -7.05
CA PHE A 5 -5.56 -27.08 -7.68
C PHE A 5 -4.34 -26.44 -7.01
N ASP A 6 -3.19 -26.56 -7.65
CA ASP A 6 -2.01 -25.75 -7.34
C ASP A 6 -2.13 -24.43 -8.13
N ILE A 7 -2.52 -23.36 -7.44
CA ILE A 7 -2.55 -22.02 -8.01
C ILE A 7 -1.13 -21.46 -7.88
N GLY A 8 -0.39 -21.54 -9.00
CA GLY A 8 0.97 -21.06 -9.12
C GLY A 8 1.19 -19.68 -8.50
N HIS A 9 2.09 -19.62 -7.54
CA HIS A 9 2.67 -18.39 -7.02
C HIS A 9 3.48 -17.70 -8.13
N GLY A 10 2.86 -16.74 -8.82
CA GLY A 10 3.59 -15.71 -9.55
C GLY A 10 4.54 -14.98 -8.60
N LYS A 11 5.77 -14.70 -9.07
CA LYS A 11 6.82 -13.99 -8.33
C LYS A 11 6.22 -12.75 -7.63
N LYS A 12 6.22 -12.77 -6.29
CA LYS A 12 5.84 -11.64 -5.44
C LYS A 12 6.84 -10.51 -5.68
N ASP A 13 6.37 -9.34 -6.10
CA ASP A 13 7.13 -8.10 -5.92
C ASP A 13 7.43 -7.98 -4.43
N ALA A 14 8.71 -8.03 -4.06
CA ALA A 14 9.10 -7.99 -2.67
C ALA A 14 8.74 -6.60 -2.10
N ALA A 15 7.82 -6.56 -1.14
CA ALA A 15 7.45 -5.34 -0.42
C ALA A 15 8.71 -4.58 0.03
N LYS A 16 8.70 -3.26 -0.15
CA LYS A 16 9.85 -2.38 0.06
C LYS A 16 10.33 -2.49 1.52
N GLN A 17 11.61 -2.79 1.73
CA GLN A 17 12.17 -2.96 3.07
C GLN A 17 13.07 -1.78 3.45
N TYR A 18 12.63 -0.98 4.42
CA TYR A 18 13.47 0.08 4.98
C TYR A 18 14.53 -0.49 5.95
N PRO A 19 15.74 0.09 5.99
CA PRO A 19 16.86 -0.35 6.84
C PRO A 19 16.73 -0.02 8.34
N GLY A 20 15.55 0.39 8.82
CA GLY A 20 15.33 0.84 10.19
C GLY A 20 15.67 -0.21 11.27
N LYS A 21 16.49 0.17 12.25
CA LYS A 21 16.86 -0.66 13.40
C LYS A 21 15.91 -0.45 14.58
N LEU A 22 15.79 -1.46 15.44
CA LEU A 22 15.00 -1.38 16.65
C LEU A 22 15.80 -0.73 17.79
N THR A 23 15.81 0.60 17.83
CA THR A 23 16.53 1.39 18.84
C THR A 23 15.96 1.21 20.25
N TRP A 24 16.77 1.42 21.29
CA TRP A 24 16.28 1.45 22.67
C TRP A 24 15.22 2.54 22.87
N TYR A 25 15.41 3.70 22.23
CA TYR A 25 14.49 4.83 22.29
C TYR A 25 13.08 4.48 21.79
N VAL A 26 12.96 3.83 20.62
CA VAL A 26 11.65 3.43 20.08
C VAL A 26 11.00 2.32 20.91
N LYS A 27 11.79 1.36 21.41
CA LYS A 27 11.29 0.30 22.32
C LYS A 27 10.67 0.91 23.58
N ALA A 28 11.43 1.77 24.28
CA ALA A 28 10.96 2.40 25.51
C ALA A 28 9.71 3.27 25.27
N THR A 29 9.72 4.06 24.19
CA THR A 29 8.59 4.92 23.80
C THR A 29 7.32 4.11 23.53
N CYS A 30 7.42 3.01 22.77
CA CYS A 30 6.27 2.15 22.47
C CYS A 30 5.76 1.40 23.71
N ILE A 31 6.66 0.89 24.56
CA ILE A 31 6.27 0.22 25.81
C ILE A 31 5.52 1.20 26.72
N ILE A 32 6.08 2.40 26.92
CA ILE A 32 5.45 3.43 27.77
C ILE A 32 4.07 3.80 27.23
N ALA A 33 3.94 4.01 25.91
CA ALA A 33 2.65 4.31 25.30
C ALA A 33 1.65 3.16 25.44
N ALA A 34 2.10 1.92 25.23
CA ALA A 34 1.29 0.71 25.34
C ALA A 34 0.71 0.46 26.74
N LEU A 35 1.34 0.99 27.80
CA LEU A 35 0.79 0.95 29.16
C LEU A 35 -0.55 1.67 29.30
N GLY A 36 -0.96 2.46 28.29
CA GLY A 36 -2.33 2.92 28.09
C GLY A 36 -3.38 1.80 28.15
N GLY A 37 -3.01 0.55 27.83
CA GLY A 37 -3.90 -0.61 27.94
C GLY A 37 -4.24 -1.01 29.38
N LEU A 38 -3.41 -0.61 30.37
CA LEU A 38 -3.60 -0.99 31.77
C LEU A 38 -4.93 -0.49 32.34
N ILE A 39 -5.35 0.73 32.02
CA ILE A 39 -6.61 1.30 32.54
C ILE A 39 -7.82 0.51 32.03
N PHE A 40 -7.78 0.08 30.76
CA PHE A 40 -8.84 -0.73 30.19
C PHE A 40 -8.84 -2.12 30.82
N GLY A 41 -7.68 -2.78 30.87
CA GLY A 41 -7.53 -4.09 31.51
C GLY A 41 -7.96 -4.12 32.97
N TYR A 42 -7.56 -3.12 33.76
CA TYR A 42 -7.89 -3.03 35.17
C TYR A 42 -9.41 -2.94 35.37
N ASP A 43 -10.11 -2.11 34.59
CA ASP A 43 -11.57 -1.99 34.70
C ASP A 43 -12.32 -3.28 34.28
N LEU A 44 -11.84 -3.95 33.22
CA LEU A 44 -12.39 -5.24 32.77
C LEU A 44 -12.31 -6.29 33.91
N GLY A 45 -11.15 -6.40 34.57
CA GLY A 45 -10.93 -7.39 35.63
C GLY A 45 -11.57 -7.01 36.98
N ILE A 46 -11.65 -5.72 37.31
CA ILE A 46 -12.12 -5.30 38.63
C ILE A 46 -13.63 -5.48 38.78
N SER A 47 -14.36 -5.22 37.69
CA SER A 47 -15.82 -5.22 37.67
C SER A 47 -16.43 -6.55 38.13
N GLY A 48 -15.91 -7.67 37.63
CA GLY A 48 -16.45 -9.00 37.95
C GLY A 48 -16.24 -9.44 39.40
N GLY A 49 -15.13 -9.05 40.03
CA GLY A 49 -14.90 -9.34 41.44
C GLY A 49 -15.74 -8.45 42.35
N VAL A 50 -15.82 -7.14 42.07
CA VAL A 50 -16.62 -6.20 42.87
C VAL A 50 -18.12 -6.55 42.84
N THR A 51 -18.66 -6.98 41.70
CA THR A 51 -20.05 -7.44 41.59
C THR A 51 -20.33 -8.75 42.33
N SER A 52 -19.29 -9.46 42.79
CA SER A 52 -19.43 -10.67 43.62
C SER A 52 -19.23 -10.43 45.12
N MET A 53 -18.89 -9.20 45.53
CA MET A 53 -18.65 -8.84 46.94
C MET A 53 -19.95 -8.53 47.69
N ASP A 54 -20.21 -9.24 48.79
CA ASP A 54 -21.40 -9.06 49.64
C ASP A 54 -21.62 -7.58 50.06
N PRO A 55 -20.62 -6.83 50.59
CA PRO A 55 -20.84 -5.45 51.06
C PRO A 55 -21.15 -4.45 49.94
N PHE A 56 -20.77 -4.76 48.70
CA PHE A 56 -21.07 -3.92 47.53
C PHE A 56 -22.51 -4.16 47.06
N LEU A 57 -22.92 -5.43 46.97
CA LEU A 57 -24.28 -5.81 46.59
C LEU A 57 -25.29 -5.35 47.64
N GLU A 58 -25.01 -5.50 48.92
CA GLU A 58 -25.90 -5.04 50.00
C GLU A 58 -26.18 -3.53 49.91
N ARG A 59 -25.16 -2.73 49.62
CA ARG A 59 -25.26 -1.26 49.60
C ARG A 59 -25.90 -0.70 48.33
N PHE A 60 -25.58 -1.27 47.16
CA PHE A 60 -25.98 -0.68 45.87
C PHE A 60 -27.00 -1.53 45.10
N PHE A 61 -27.10 -2.83 45.36
CA PHE A 61 -27.96 -3.77 44.64
C PHE A 61 -28.62 -4.81 45.58
N PRO A 62 -29.43 -4.37 46.57
CA PRO A 62 -29.99 -5.26 47.61
C PRO A 62 -30.91 -6.36 47.05
N SER A 63 -31.58 -6.12 45.91
CA SER A 63 -32.38 -7.13 45.21
C SER A 63 -31.56 -8.35 44.77
N VAL A 64 -30.34 -8.12 44.28
CA VAL A 64 -29.42 -9.17 43.85
C VAL A 64 -28.86 -9.92 45.05
N TYR A 65 -28.51 -9.20 46.11
CA TYR A 65 -28.02 -9.79 47.36
C TYR A 65 -29.05 -10.76 47.98
N HIS A 66 -30.33 -10.36 48.05
CA HIS A 66 -31.38 -11.22 48.57
C HIS A 66 -31.61 -12.48 47.72
N LYS A 67 -31.62 -12.36 46.38
CA LYS A 67 -31.72 -13.52 45.47
C LYS A 67 -30.55 -14.49 45.62
N GLU A 68 -29.35 -13.99 45.90
CA GLU A 68 -28.14 -14.80 46.01
C GLU A 68 -28.06 -15.59 47.33
N LYS A 69 -28.49 -14.98 48.45
CA LYS A 69 -28.38 -15.55 49.81
C LYS A 69 -29.64 -16.26 50.33
N LEU A 70 -30.84 -15.78 50.01
CA LEU A 70 -32.08 -16.20 50.67
C LEU A 70 -32.94 -17.14 49.82
N ASP A 71 -32.81 -17.10 48.49
CA ASP A 71 -33.64 -17.93 47.61
C ASP A 71 -32.85 -19.14 47.10
N THR A 72 -33.09 -20.30 47.72
CA THR A 72 -32.50 -21.59 47.34
C THR A 72 -33.27 -22.27 46.20
N SER A 73 -34.43 -21.73 45.81
CA SER A 73 -35.33 -22.32 44.81
C SER A 73 -35.15 -21.78 43.38
N THR A 74 -34.39 -20.68 43.22
CA THR A 74 -34.17 -20.06 41.92
C THR A 74 -33.03 -20.73 41.15
N ASN A 75 -33.30 -21.03 39.88
CA ASN A 75 -32.33 -21.53 38.89
C ASN A 75 -30.98 -20.80 39.04
N GLN A 76 -29.89 -21.55 39.25
CA GLN A 76 -28.57 -20.98 39.54
C GLN A 76 -28.12 -19.98 38.45
N TYR A 77 -28.52 -20.20 37.20
CA TYR A 77 -28.24 -19.31 36.08
C TYR A 77 -28.89 -17.90 36.19
N CYS A 78 -29.94 -17.71 36.98
CA CYS A 78 -30.69 -16.44 37.04
C CYS A 78 -30.41 -15.62 38.31
N LYS A 79 -29.51 -16.07 39.19
CA LYS A 79 -29.26 -15.44 40.51
C LYS A 79 -28.80 -13.98 40.43
N PHE A 80 -28.07 -13.63 39.38
CA PHE A 80 -27.52 -12.28 39.19
C PHE A 80 -28.30 -11.44 38.16
N ASP A 81 -29.44 -11.92 37.66
CA ASP A 81 -30.23 -11.21 36.65
C ASP A 81 -30.93 -9.97 37.25
N ASP A 82 -30.33 -8.80 36.99
CA ASP A 82 -30.83 -7.48 37.40
C ASP A 82 -30.38 -6.40 36.41
N MET A 83 -31.33 -5.59 35.96
CA MET A 83 -31.11 -4.56 34.94
C MET A 83 -30.21 -3.42 35.43
N LYS A 84 -30.20 -3.11 36.73
CA LYS A 84 -29.36 -2.05 37.30
C LYS A 84 -27.90 -2.49 37.37
N LEU A 85 -27.66 -3.76 37.69
CA LEU A 85 -26.32 -4.34 37.73
C LEU A 85 -25.69 -4.42 36.32
N THR A 86 -26.47 -4.82 35.33
CA THR A 86 -26.04 -4.83 33.92
C THR A 86 -25.82 -3.41 33.41
N LEU A 87 -26.69 -2.44 33.76
CA LEU A 87 -26.52 -1.02 33.40
C LEU A 87 -25.24 -0.41 34.01
N PHE A 88 -24.91 -0.73 35.26
CA PHE A 88 -23.66 -0.31 35.89
C PHE A 88 -22.44 -0.81 35.12
N THR A 89 -22.48 -2.06 34.65
CA THR A 89 -21.40 -2.69 33.87
C THR A 89 -21.33 -2.12 32.45
N SER A 90 -22.48 -1.90 31.82
CA SER A 90 -22.57 -1.56 30.41
C SER A 90 -22.35 -0.06 30.13
N SER A 91 -22.74 0.82 31.07
CA SER A 91 -22.63 2.29 30.93
C SER A 91 -21.24 2.82 30.55
N LEU A 92 -20.18 2.17 31.04
CA LEU A 92 -18.80 2.51 30.72
C LEU A 92 -18.51 2.39 29.21
N TYR A 93 -18.96 1.32 28.58
CA TYR A 93 -18.73 1.07 27.16
C TYR A 93 -19.52 2.04 26.29
N LEU A 94 -20.72 2.43 26.72
CA LEU A 94 -21.50 3.46 26.03
C LEU A 94 -20.76 4.81 26.05
N ALA A 95 -20.18 5.20 27.20
CA ALA A 95 -19.36 6.41 27.27
C ALA A 95 -18.07 6.31 26.44
N ALA A 96 -17.41 5.15 26.44
CA ALA A 96 -16.20 4.90 25.64
C ALA A 96 -16.48 4.98 24.14
N LEU A 97 -17.62 4.47 23.69
CA LEU A 97 -18.09 4.58 22.31
C LEU A 97 -18.19 6.05 21.91
N VAL A 98 -18.95 6.85 22.65
CA VAL A 98 -19.17 8.28 22.34
C VAL A 98 -17.84 9.03 22.39
N ALA A 99 -17.03 8.78 23.41
CA ALA A 99 -15.73 9.42 23.58
C ALA A 99 -14.75 9.12 22.44
N SER A 100 -14.80 7.93 21.84
CA SER A 100 -13.89 7.57 20.74
C SER A 100 -14.06 8.45 19.49
N PHE A 101 -15.26 8.98 19.24
CA PHE A 101 -15.52 9.95 18.16
C PHE A 101 -14.87 11.31 18.46
N PHE A 102 -15.01 11.80 19.69
CA PHE A 102 -14.36 13.04 20.13
C PHE A 102 -12.83 12.88 20.15
N ALA A 103 -12.33 11.74 20.60
CA ALA A 103 -10.90 11.40 20.58
C ALA A 103 -10.33 11.46 19.16
N SER A 104 -11.07 11.02 18.14
CA SER A 104 -10.66 11.12 16.73
C SER A 104 -10.27 12.54 16.32
N TRP A 105 -11.12 13.50 16.72
CA TRP A 105 -10.95 14.93 16.41
C TRP A 105 -9.77 15.52 17.18
N VAL A 106 -9.66 15.20 18.48
CA VAL A 106 -8.54 15.63 19.33
C VAL A 106 -7.22 15.09 18.80
N THR A 107 -7.15 13.79 18.47
CA THR A 107 -5.95 13.12 17.96
C THR A 107 -5.46 13.74 16.65
N ARG A 108 -6.38 14.15 15.76
CA ARG A 108 -6.04 14.80 14.49
C ARG A 108 -5.55 16.24 14.68
N ARG A 109 -6.20 17.04 15.55
CA ARG A 109 -5.82 18.46 15.74
C ARG A 109 -4.65 18.65 16.70
N LEU A 110 -4.74 18.07 17.89
CA LEU A 110 -3.78 18.28 18.99
C LEU A 110 -2.64 17.26 18.95
N GLY A 111 -2.86 16.09 18.34
CA GLY A 111 -1.89 15.02 18.21
C GLY A 111 -2.18 13.84 19.15
N ARG A 112 -1.58 12.69 18.86
CA ARG A 112 -1.84 11.40 19.54
C ARG A 112 -1.50 11.47 21.04
N ARG A 113 -0.39 12.12 21.39
CA ARG A 113 0.07 12.34 22.77
C ARG A 113 -0.96 13.07 23.65
N MET A 114 -1.60 14.11 23.12
CA MET A 114 -2.58 14.90 23.89
C MET A 114 -3.84 14.11 24.20
N SER A 115 -4.29 13.26 23.28
CA SER A 115 -5.42 12.36 23.52
C SER A 115 -5.13 11.37 24.67
N MET A 116 -3.90 10.84 24.74
CA MET A 116 -3.50 9.93 25.83
C MET A 116 -3.47 10.64 27.20
N LEU A 117 -2.96 11.87 27.25
CA LEU A 117 -2.95 12.69 28.46
C LEU A 117 -4.36 12.98 28.97
N LEU A 118 -5.25 13.43 28.09
CA LEU A 118 -6.64 13.71 28.45
C LEU A 118 -7.38 12.44 28.89
N GLY A 119 -7.15 11.31 28.21
CA GLY A 119 -7.71 10.02 28.59
C GLY A 119 -7.30 9.60 30.01
N GLY A 120 -6.02 9.71 30.34
CA GLY A 120 -5.49 9.41 31.68
C GLY A 120 -6.01 10.34 32.78
N LEU A 121 -6.20 11.63 32.50
CA LEU A 121 -6.75 12.58 33.48
C LEU A 121 -8.22 12.29 33.78
N ILE A 122 -9.03 12.09 32.73
CA ILE A 122 -10.48 11.86 32.88
C ILE A 122 -10.74 10.51 33.59
N PHE A 123 -9.95 9.47 33.27
CA PHE A 123 -10.03 8.19 33.96
C PHE A 123 -9.67 8.31 35.45
N PHE A 124 -8.68 9.14 35.80
CA PHE A 124 -8.28 9.36 37.20
C PHE A 124 -9.42 9.99 38.01
N VAL A 125 -10.09 11.00 37.45
CA VAL A 125 -11.26 11.64 38.07
C VAL A 125 -12.42 10.64 38.24
N GLY A 126 -12.69 9.82 37.21
CA GLY A 126 -13.70 8.77 37.29
C GLY A 126 -13.43 7.73 38.38
N ALA A 127 -12.17 7.32 38.53
CA ALA A 127 -11.74 6.37 39.56
C ALA A 127 -11.89 6.96 40.98
N ALA A 128 -11.53 8.23 41.17
CA ALA A 128 -11.70 8.94 42.44
C ALA A 128 -13.19 9.05 42.85
N ILE A 129 -14.08 9.33 41.88
CA ILE A 129 -15.53 9.37 42.13
C ILE A 129 -16.07 7.98 42.49
N ASN A 130 -15.62 6.92 41.80
CA ASN A 130 -16.05 5.56 42.12
C ASN A 130 -15.59 5.11 43.52
N ALA A 131 -14.37 5.44 43.92
CA ALA A 131 -13.84 5.14 45.25
C ALA A 131 -14.57 5.88 46.38
N SER A 132 -15.03 7.10 46.11
CA SER A 132 -15.75 7.96 47.06
C SER A 132 -17.26 7.82 47.02
N SER A 133 -17.80 6.97 46.14
CA SER A 133 -19.24 6.87 45.88
C SER A 133 -20.08 6.54 47.13
N VAL A 134 -21.23 7.21 47.27
CA VAL A 134 -22.19 7.00 48.36
C VAL A 134 -23.56 6.53 47.86
N ASN A 135 -23.87 6.76 46.58
CA ASN A 135 -25.10 6.36 45.92
C ASN A 135 -24.81 5.77 44.52
N ILE A 136 -25.82 5.14 43.91
CA ILE A 136 -25.70 4.52 42.59
C ILE A 136 -25.43 5.56 41.49
N GLY A 137 -26.01 6.77 41.61
CA GLY A 137 -25.80 7.85 40.64
C GLY A 137 -24.33 8.26 40.49
N MET A 138 -23.59 8.38 41.61
CA MET A 138 -22.16 8.65 41.61
C MET A 138 -21.35 7.50 41.00
N LEU A 139 -21.72 6.24 41.26
CA LEU A 139 -21.08 5.08 40.62
C LEU A 139 -21.26 5.08 39.09
N ILE A 140 -22.46 5.40 38.61
CA ILE A 140 -22.74 5.51 37.17
C ILE A 140 -21.97 6.69 36.58
N ALA A 141 -21.97 7.86 37.24
CA ALA A 141 -21.21 9.03 36.78
C ALA A 141 -19.70 8.75 36.72
N GLY A 142 -19.13 8.09 37.74
CA GLY A 142 -17.74 7.65 37.74
C GLY A 142 -17.44 6.66 36.61
N ARG A 143 -18.32 5.67 36.39
CA ARG A 143 -18.23 4.72 35.25
C ARG A 143 -18.27 5.40 33.89
N LEU A 144 -19.11 6.41 33.70
CA LEU A 144 -19.14 7.18 32.45
C LEU A 144 -17.79 7.88 32.20
N LEU A 145 -17.21 8.50 33.23
CA LEU A 145 -15.89 9.14 33.11
C LEU A 145 -14.76 8.14 32.86
N LEU A 146 -14.76 6.98 33.53
CA LEU A 146 -13.84 5.88 33.20
C LEU A 146 -13.96 5.47 31.72
N GLY A 147 -15.20 5.35 31.23
CA GLY A 147 -15.47 5.06 29.83
C GLY A 147 -14.88 6.09 28.87
N VAL A 148 -15.03 7.38 29.18
CA VAL A 148 -14.39 8.45 28.38
C VAL A 148 -12.89 8.26 28.32
N GLY A 149 -12.24 7.97 29.45
CA GLY A 149 -10.81 7.70 29.50
C GLY A 149 -10.38 6.50 28.65
N VAL A 150 -11.12 5.40 28.72
CA VAL A 150 -10.89 4.19 27.90
C VAL A 150 -11.05 4.51 26.40
N GLY A 151 -12.08 5.27 26.03
CA GLY A 151 -12.32 5.65 24.63
C GLY A 151 -11.17 6.47 24.02
N PHE A 152 -10.61 7.41 24.79
CA PHE A 152 -9.45 8.20 24.34
C PHE A 152 -8.18 7.35 24.21
N SER A 153 -7.90 6.50 25.19
CA SER A 153 -6.70 5.65 25.21
C SER A 153 -6.74 4.57 24.12
N ASN A 154 -7.85 3.83 23.98
CA ASN A 154 -7.98 2.76 22.99
C ASN A 154 -7.98 3.29 21.55
N GLN A 155 -8.38 4.55 21.34
CA GLN A 155 -8.30 5.21 20.03
C GLN A 155 -6.88 5.65 19.69
N SER A 156 -6.16 6.24 20.65
CA SER A 156 -4.89 6.92 20.37
C SER A 156 -3.65 6.04 20.52
N VAL A 157 -3.65 5.07 21.45
CA VAL A 157 -2.47 4.25 21.77
C VAL A 157 -2.07 3.32 20.62
N PRO A 158 -2.97 2.51 20.02
CA PRO A 158 -2.57 1.63 18.91
C PRO A 158 -2.07 2.40 17.68
N LEU A 159 -2.62 3.60 17.44
CA LEU A 159 -2.15 4.50 16.39
C LEU A 159 -0.74 5.02 16.68
N TYR A 160 -0.50 5.49 17.91
CA TYR A 160 0.80 5.99 18.33
C TYR A 160 1.88 4.92 18.16
N VAL A 161 1.64 3.71 18.63
CA VAL A 161 2.60 2.61 18.53
C VAL A 161 2.83 2.20 17.08
N SER A 162 1.79 2.12 16.25
CA SER A 162 1.93 1.75 14.83
C SER A 162 2.71 2.78 14.02
N GLU A 163 2.53 4.07 14.32
CA GLU A 163 3.25 5.17 13.66
C GLU A 163 4.71 5.30 14.13
N MET A 164 5.04 4.86 15.34
CA MET A 164 6.41 4.89 15.88
C MET A 164 7.21 3.63 15.51
N ALA A 165 6.57 2.47 15.46
CA ALA A 165 7.26 1.19 15.30
C ALA A 165 7.83 1.00 13.88
N PRO A 166 9.04 0.41 13.75
CA PRO A 166 9.57 0.01 12.45
C PRO A 166 8.73 -1.14 11.87
N SER A 167 8.60 -1.20 10.54
CA SER A 167 7.72 -2.17 9.84
C SER A 167 7.96 -3.64 10.22
N LYS A 168 9.23 -4.03 10.43
CA LYS A 168 9.62 -5.41 10.79
C LYS A 168 9.16 -5.85 12.19
N HIS A 169 8.97 -4.92 13.11
CA HIS A 169 8.61 -5.20 14.52
C HIS A 169 7.31 -4.52 14.94
N ARG A 170 6.53 -4.02 13.99
CA ARG A 170 5.29 -3.31 14.26
C ARG A 170 4.28 -4.17 15.00
N GLY A 171 4.17 -5.44 14.61
CA GLY A 171 3.25 -6.40 15.22
C GLY A 171 3.57 -6.56 16.70
N SER A 172 4.77 -7.06 17.01
CA SER A 172 5.22 -7.32 18.38
C SER A 172 5.12 -6.09 19.29
N LEU A 173 5.49 -4.89 18.82
CA LEU A 173 5.38 -3.67 19.62
C LEU A 173 3.94 -3.26 19.89
N ASN A 174 3.03 -3.41 18.92
CA ASN A 174 1.62 -3.06 19.13
C ASN A 174 0.90 -4.10 20.01
N VAL A 175 1.28 -5.38 19.96
CA VAL A 175 0.79 -6.41 20.90
C VAL A 175 1.12 -6.08 22.35
N VAL A 176 2.16 -5.27 22.64
CA VAL A 176 2.44 -4.79 24.00
C VAL A 176 1.25 -4.04 24.60
N PHE A 177 0.41 -3.39 23.77
CA PHE A 177 -0.83 -2.77 24.24
C PHE A 177 -1.81 -3.81 24.78
N GLN A 178 -2.00 -4.93 24.06
CA GLN A 178 -2.81 -6.05 24.55
C GLN A 178 -2.17 -6.70 25.79
N LEU A 179 -0.84 -6.81 25.83
CA LEU A 179 -0.14 -7.30 27.01
C LEU A 179 -0.44 -6.43 28.23
N ALA A 180 -0.41 -5.11 28.09
CA ALA A 180 -0.79 -4.17 29.14
C ALA A 180 -2.25 -4.35 29.59
N ILE A 181 -3.19 -4.61 28.67
CA ILE A 181 -4.57 -4.97 29.02
C ILE A 181 -4.60 -6.23 29.90
N THR A 182 -3.88 -7.29 29.51
CA THR A 182 -3.85 -8.55 30.30
C THR A 182 -3.14 -8.41 31.65
N ILE A 183 -2.10 -7.56 31.74
CA ILE A 183 -1.47 -7.20 33.03
C ILE A 183 -2.48 -6.46 33.91
N GLY A 184 -3.25 -5.52 33.35
CA GLY A 184 -4.28 -4.78 34.07
C GLY A 184 -5.36 -5.71 34.63
N ILE A 185 -5.83 -6.65 33.81
CA ILE A 185 -6.80 -7.69 34.22
C ILE A 185 -6.23 -8.51 35.39
N PHE A 186 -5.00 -9.01 35.25
CA PHE A 186 -4.38 -9.84 36.27
C PHE A 186 -4.19 -9.08 37.59
N ALA A 187 -3.72 -7.83 37.51
CA ALA A 187 -3.59 -6.95 38.67
C ALA A 187 -4.95 -6.71 39.35
N ALA A 188 -6.01 -6.46 38.59
CA ALA A 188 -7.35 -6.28 39.14
C ALA A 188 -7.90 -7.55 39.79
N ASN A 189 -7.67 -8.73 39.20
CA ASN A 189 -8.04 -10.01 39.81
C ASN A 189 -7.27 -10.26 41.12
N LEU A 190 -6.00 -9.86 41.19
CA LEU A 190 -5.19 -9.96 42.40
C LEU A 190 -5.72 -9.04 43.49
N VAL A 191 -6.05 -7.78 43.16
CA VAL A 191 -6.70 -6.85 44.09
C VAL A 191 -8.03 -7.43 44.58
N ASN A 192 -8.88 -7.93 43.68
CA ASN A 192 -10.18 -8.54 44.02
C ASN A 192 -10.06 -9.81 44.87
N TYR A 193 -8.94 -10.52 44.83
CA TYR A 193 -8.70 -11.68 45.68
C TYR A 193 -8.37 -11.28 47.13
N PHE A 194 -7.64 -10.18 47.33
CA PHE A 194 -7.20 -9.73 48.66
C PHE A 194 -8.18 -8.76 49.33
N THR A 195 -8.90 -7.92 48.59
CA THR A 195 -9.79 -6.90 49.17
C THR A 195 -10.96 -7.45 50.00
N PRO A 196 -11.53 -8.65 49.74
CA PRO A 196 -12.52 -9.26 50.62
C PRO A 196 -11.96 -9.70 51.98
N MET A 197 -10.64 -9.88 52.11
CA MET A 197 -9.99 -10.27 53.37
C MET A 197 -9.91 -9.10 54.36
N ILE A 198 -10.21 -7.87 53.92
CA ILE A 198 -10.23 -6.67 54.75
C ILE A 198 -11.54 -6.63 55.55
N LYS A 199 -11.46 -6.86 56.87
CA LYS A 199 -12.62 -6.95 57.79
C LYS A 199 -13.48 -5.67 57.90
N SER A 200 -13.06 -4.55 57.31
CA SER A 200 -13.73 -3.24 57.41
C SER A 200 -14.95 -3.06 56.48
N GLY A 201 -15.28 -4.03 55.62
CA GLY A 201 -16.41 -3.94 54.68
C GLY A 201 -16.21 -2.91 53.54
N SER A 202 -15.10 -2.18 53.54
CA SER A 202 -14.74 -1.15 52.55
C SER A 202 -13.89 -1.68 51.38
N GLY A 203 -13.73 -3.01 51.24
CA GLY A 203 -12.87 -3.63 50.23
C GLY A 203 -13.17 -3.22 48.78
N TRP A 204 -14.44 -3.00 48.44
CA TRP A 204 -14.85 -2.56 47.10
C TRP A 204 -14.36 -1.14 46.75
N ARG A 205 -14.21 -0.24 47.75
CA ARG A 205 -13.68 1.12 47.54
C ARG A 205 -12.22 1.09 47.12
N TYR A 206 -11.42 0.25 47.76
CA TYR A 206 -10.01 0.04 47.39
C TYR A 206 -9.88 -0.64 46.03
N SER A 207 -10.79 -1.57 45.71
CA SER A 207 -10.83 -2.24 44.42
C SER A 207 -11.06 -1.25 43.28
N LEU A 208 -12.10 -0.41 43.39
CA LEU A 208 -12.40 0.63 42.39
C LEU A 208 -11.38 1.78 42.40
N GLY A 209 -10.90 2.20 43.58
CA GLY A 209 -9.92 3.27 43.73
C GLY A 209 -8.51 2.91 43.26
N GLY A 210 -8.14 1.62 43.27
CA GLY A 210 -6.86 1.15 42.73
C GLY A 210 -6.66 1.49 41.25
N ALA A 211 -7.75 1.74 40.50
CA ALA A 211 -7.72 2.21 39.12
C ALA A 211 -7.04 3.59 38.95
N MET A 212 -6.92 4.39 40.03
CA MET A 212 -6.20 5.67 40.01
C MET A 212 -4.69 5.51 39.73
N VAL A 213 -4.09 4.40 40.16
CA VAL A 213 -2.64 4.14 40.01
C VAL A 213 -2.22 4.02 38.54
N PRO A 214 -2.80 3.11 37.71
CA PRO A 214 -2.46 3.04 36.30
C PRO A 214 -2.84 4.32 35.54
N SER A 215 -3.88 5.03 35.98
CA SER A 215 -4.30 6.30 35.39
C SER A 215 -3.26 7.41 35.56
N LEU A 216 -2.72 7.55 36.78
CA LEU A 216 -1.69 8.53 37.10
C LEU A 216 -0.40 8.22 36.33
N PHE A 217 -0.07 6.93 36.20
CA PHE A 217 1.08 6.50 35.40
C PHE A 217 0.95 6.94 33.94
N ILE A 218 -0.20 6.70 33.30
CA ILE A 218 -0.43 7.12 31.91
C ILE A 218 -0.37 8.64 31.78
N PHE A 219 -1.01 9.37 32.71
CA PHE A 219 -1.00 10.83 32.72
C PHE A 219 0.43 11.40 32.82
N ILE A 220 1.25 10.89 33.74
CA ILE A 220 2.65 11.33 33.87
C ILE A 220 3.46 10.93 32.63
N SER A 221 3.29 9.70 32.15
CA SER A 221 4.04 9.18 31.00
C SER A 221 3.80 9.98 29.72
N GLY A 222 2.57 10.47 29.52
CA GLY A 222 2.20 11.30 28.38
C GLY A 222 2.97 12.62 28.30
N PHE A 223 3.57 13.11 29.39
CA PHE A 223 4.44 14.30 29.35
C PHE A 223 5.82 14.01 28.73
N PHE A 224 6.32 12.78 28.85
CA PHE A 224 7.64 12.38 28.39
C PHE A 224 7.62 11.78 26.97
N LEU A 225 6.44 11.37 26.47
CA LEU A 225 6.30 10.80 25.14
C LEU A 225 6.51 11.88 24.04
N PRO A 226 7.32 11.61 22.99
CA PRO A 226 7.43 12.47 21.82
C PRO A 226 6.17 12.42 20.95
N ASN A 227 5.99 13.36 20.03
CA ASN A 227 4.96 13.26 18.99
C ASN A 227 5.42 12.30 17.88
N THR A 228 4.47 11.70 17.15
CA THR A 228 4.78 10.81 16.02
C THR A 228 5.29 11.62 14.81
N PRO A 229 6.21 11.09 14.00
CA PRO A 229 6.67 11.75 12.78
C PRO A 229 5.52 12.14 11.84
N ASN A 230 4.54 11.23 11.67
CA ASN A 230 3.31 11.46 10.91
C ASN A 230 2.56 12.70 11.40
N SER A 231 2.34 12.82 12.72
CA SER A 231 1.64 13.98 13.28
C SER A 231 2.44 15.28 13.15
N MET A 232 3.78 15.22 13.13
CA MET A 232 4.64 16.39 12.89
C MET A 232 4.55 16.86 11.43
N LEU A 233 4.54 15.93 10.47
CA LEU A 233 4.39 16.22 9.03
C LEU A 233 3.00 16.77 8.70
N GLU A 234 1.95 16.22 9.30
CA GLU A 234 0.58 16.75 9.17
C GLU A 234 0.50 18.22 9.62
N LYS A 235 1.27 18.60 10.65
CA LYS A 235 1.37 19.98 11.17
C LYS A 235 2.35 20.88 10.40
N GLY A 236 3.03 20.36 9.38
CA GLY A 236 3.99 21.11 8.55
C GLY A 236 5.40 21.24 9.12
N HIS A 237 5.75 20.49 10.17
CA HIS A 237 7.10 20.51 10.76
C HIS A 237 8.00 19.43 10.14
N ASN A 238 8.42 19.62 8.89
CA ASN A 238 9.16 18.62 8.12
C ASN A 238 10.52 18.28 8.73
N ASP A 239 11.30 19.28 9.17
CA ASP A 239 12.65 19.06 9.71
C ASP A 239 12.61 18.28 11.03
N LYS A 240 11.68 18.63 11.93
CA LYS A 240 11.49 17.94 13.21
C LYS A 240 11.02 16.50 13.01
N ALA A 241 10.18 16.26 12.00
CA ALA A 241 9.73 14.91 11.66
C ALA A 241 10.88 14.06 11.15
N ARG A 242 11.75 14.62 10.30
CA ARG A 242 12.95 13.98 9.79
C ARG A 242 13.91 13.62 10.92
N GLU A 243 14.21 14.55 11.82
CA GLU A 243 15.05 14.30 13.00
C GLU A 243 14.47 13.23 13.93
N MET A 244 13.15 13.27 14.18
CA MET A 244 12.48 12.26 14.98
C MET A 244 12.56 10.88 14.31
N LEU A 245 12.38 10.81 12.99
CA LEU A 245 12.47 9.57 12.22
C LEU A 245 13.89 8.98 12.29
N LYS A 246 14.93 9.82 12.12
CA LYS A 246 16.34 9.42 12.32
C LYS A 246 16.57 8.85 13.72
N ARG A 247 16.05 9.52 14.75
CA ARG A 247 16.21 9.10 16.15
C ARG A 247 15.52 7.76 16.46
N ILE A 248 14.32 7.53 15.95
CA ILE A 248 13.59 6.28 16.22
C ILE A 248 14.12 5.10 15.39
N ARG A 249 14.61 5.35 14.16
CA ARG A 249 15.14 4.32 13.25
C ARG A 249 16.63 4.02 13.46
N GLY A 250 17.41 4.96 14.03
CA GLY A 250 18.83 4.77 14.35
C GLY A 250 19.74 4.58 13.12
N VAL A 251 19.43 5.30 12.04
CA VAL A 251 20.06 5.22 10.72
C VAL A 251 20.43 6.60 10.19
N THR A 252 21.30 6.63 9.19
CA THR A 252 21.86 7.87 8.59
C THR A 252 20.89 8.56 7.64
N ASP A 253 21.18 9.81 7.26
CA ASP A 253 20.31 10.64 6.41
C ASP A 253 19.90 9.93 5.12
N ASN A 254 20.86 9.34 4.40
CA ASN A 254 20.61 8.70 3.11
C ASN A 254 19.69 7.46 3.21
N GLU A 255 19.67 6.78 4.36
CA GLU A 255 18.89 5.56 4.59
C GLU A 255 17.44 5.86 5.04
N VAL A 256 17.20 7.07 5.57
CA VAL A 256 15.88 7.50 6.07
C VAL A 256 15.09 8.27 5.02
N GLU A 257 15.75 8.91 4.05
CA GLU A 257 15.06 9.76 3.07
C GLU A 257 13.99 9.02 2.27
N GLU A 258 14.18 7.73 1.99
CA GLU A 258 13.17 6.94 1.27
C GLU A 258 11.89 6.77 2.09
N GLU A 259 12.00 6.35 3.36
CA GLU A 259 10.85 6.25 4.29
C GLU A 259 10.25 7.64 4.54
N PHE A 260 11.09 8.67 4.67
CA PHE A 260 10.64 10.05 4.87
C PHE A 260 9.83 10.57 3.69
N ASN A 261 10.29 10.35 2.46
CA ASN A 261 9.61 10.77 1.23
C ASN A 261 8.27 10.04 1.06
N ASP A 262 8.23 8.73 1.37
CA ASP A 262 6.99 7.95 1.32
C ASP A 262 5.96 8.49 2.34
N ILE A 263 6.40 8.82 3.57
CA ILE A 263 5.53 9.45 4.59
C ILE A 263 5.14 10.88 4.19
N LEU A 264 6.05 11.64 3.58
CA LEU A 264 5.78 13.01 3.11
C LEU A 264 4.70 13.00 2.02
N ALA A 265 4.83 12.12 1.03
CA ALA A 265 3.84 11.93 -0.03
C ALA A 265 2.47 11.52 0.54
N ALA A 266 2.44 10.57 1.49
CA ALA A 266 1.21 10.18 2.18
C ALA A 266 0.59 11.34 3.00
N SER A 267 1.43 12.16 3.64
CA SER A 267 1.00 13.34 4.39
C SER A 267 0.41 14.42 3.48
N GLU A 268 1.02 14.67 2.32
CA GLU A 268 0.50 15.61 1.32
C GLU A 268 -0.84 15.14 0.73
N ALA A 269 -0.97 13.86 0.42
CA ALA A 269 -2.24 13.25 0.01
C ALA A 269 -3.32 13.39 1.10
N SER A 270 -2.95 13.17 2.37
CA SER A 270 -3.85 13.32 3.52
C SER A 270 -4.31 14.77 3.74
N LYS A 271 -3.44 15.76 3.54
CA LYS A 271 -3.79 17.19 3.64
C LYS A 271 -4.86 17.62 2.64
N GLN A 272 -4.91 17.00 1.46
CA GLN A 272 -5.95 17.26 0.45
C GLN A 272 -7.34 16.74 0.88
N VAL A 273 -7.38 15.81 1.85
CA VAL A 273 -8.63 15.22 2.36
C VAL A 273 -9.23 16.07 3.49
N LYS A 274 -10.15 16.97 3.11
CA LYS A 274 -10.87 17.82 4.09
C LYS A 274 -11.75 17.02 5.06
N ASN A 275 -12.50 16.01 4.59
CA ASN A 275 -13.48 15.25 5.38
C ASN A 275 -13.26 13.72 5.37
N PRO A 276 -12.50 13.17 6.33
CA PRO A 276 -12.23 11.72 6.43
C PRO A 276 -13.49 10.87 6.61
N TRP A 277 -14.45 11.32 7.43
CA TRP A 277 -15.71 10.61 7.71
C TRP A 277 -16.61 10.43 6.48
N ARG A 278 -16.55 11.36 5.51
CA ARG A 278 -17.26 11.21 4.24
C ARG A 278 -16.47 10.32 3.27
N ASN A 279 -15.14 10.42 3.31
CA ASN A 279 -14.27 9.65 2.44
C ASN A 279 -14.27 8.16 2.79
N ILE A 280 -14.33 7.77 4.06
CA ILE A 280 -14.28 6.35 4.47
C ILE A 280 -15.42 5.49 3.91
N ILE A 281 -16.55 6.09 3.54
CA ILE A 281 -17.70 5.40 2.92
C ILE A 281 -17.48 5.17 1.42
N LYS A 282 -16.49 5.84 0.81
CA LYS A 282 -16.18 5.71 -0.62
C LYS A 282 -15.78 4.27 -0.96
N ARG A 283 -16.05 3.91 -2.21
CA ARG A 283 -15.81 2.56 -2.76
C ARG A 283 -14.38 2.06 -2.53
N GLN A 284 -13.38 2.95 -2.58
CA GLN A 284 -11.96 2.63 -2.41
C GLN A 284 -11.58 2.13 -1.01
N TYR A 285 -12.28 2.57 0.03
CA TYR A 285 -11.98 2.21 1.42
C TYR A 285 -12.90 1.09 1.95
N ARG A 286 -13.70 0.45 1.08
CA ARG A 286 -14.58 -0.66 1.48
C ARG A 286 -13.84 -1.85 2.13
N PRO A 287 -12.67 -2.31 1.65
CA PRO A 287 -11.95 -3.38 2.35
C PRO A 287 -11.62 -2.97 3.79
N GLN A 288 -11.05 -1.79 3.96
CA GLN A 288 -10.63 -1.22 5.23
C GLN A 288 -11.82 -1.03 6.18
N LEU A 289 -12.91 -0.42 5.71
CA LEU A 289 -14.12 -0.19 6.49
C LEU A 289 -14.78 -1.51 6.91
N THR A 290 -14.80 -2.51 6.03
CA THR A 290 -15.37 -3.83 6.34
C THR A 290 -14.58 -4.49 7.47
N MET A 291 -13.24 -4.47 7.40
CA MET A 291 -12.37 -4.99 8.46
C MET A 291 -12.50 -4.19 9.76
N ALA A 292 -12.62 -2.85 9.67
CA ALA A 292 -12.80 -1.96 10.81
C ALA A 292 -14.08 -2.25 11.61
N ILE A 293 -15.10 -2.84 10.98
CA ILE A 293 -16.37 -3.20 11.61
C ILE A 293 -16.37 -4.67 12.03
N LEU A 294 -16.01 -5.59 11.13
CA LEU A 294 -16.16 -7.01 11.37
C LEU A 294 -15.14 -7.58 12.35
N ILE A 295 -13.88 -7.13 12.33
CA ILE A 295 -12.86 -7.61 13.28
C ILE A 295 -13.25 -7.32 14.74
N PRO A 296 -13.56 -6.07 15.14
CA PRO A 296 -13.97 -5.81 16.52
C PRO A 296 -15.31 -6.44 16.87
N PHE A 297 -16.26 -6.54 15.93
CA PHE A 297 -17.50 -7.32 16.13
C PHE A 297 -17.19 -8.77 16.49
N PHE A 298 -16.40 -9.46 15.66
CA PHE A 298 -16.02 -10.85 15.88
C PHE A 298 -15.23 -11.03 17.18
N GLN A 299 -14.33 -10.10 17.52
CA GLN A 299 -13.61 -10.14 18.78
C GLN A 299 -14.58 -10.23 19.98
N GLN A 300 -15.68 -9.47 19.97
CA GLN A 300 -16.68 -9.53 21.05
C GLN A 300 -17.55 -10.79 21.00
N PHE A 301 -17.89 -11.24 19.79
CA PHE A 301 -18.67 -12.47 19.57
C PHE A 301 -17.83 -13.75 19.70
N THR A 302 -16.55 -13.65 20.09
CA THR A 302 -15.82 -14.80 20.63
C THR A 302 -16.40 -15.27 21.96
N GLY A 303 -17.15 -14.42 22.67
CA GLY A 303 -17.66 -14.71 24.01
C GLY A 303 -16.66 -14.45 25.14
N ILE A 304 -15.49 -13.86 24.86
CA ILE A 304 -14.45 -13.68 25.90
C ILE A 304 -14.94 -12.83 27.08
N ASN A 305 -15.70 -11.78 26.80
CA ASN A 305 -16.21 -10.85 27.81
C ASN A 305 -17.15 -11.51 28.83
N VAL A 306 -17.81 -12.60 28.43
CA VAL A 306 -18.60 -13.44 29.36
C VAL A 306 -17.70 -13.98 30.46
N VAL A 307 -16.55 -14.54 30.08
CA VAL A 307 -15.58 -15.07 31.01
C VAL A 307 -14.91 -13.91 31.76
N MET A 308 -14.55 -12.81 31.10
CA MET A 308 -13.83 -11.72 31.76
C MET A 308 -14.67 -10.96 32.80
N PHE A 309 -15.93 -10.66 32.51
CA PHE A 309 -16.80 -9.87 33.40
C PHE A 309 -17.46 -10.71 34.48
N TYR A 310 -17.72 -11.98 34.17
CA TYR A 310 -18.56 -12.81 35.01
C TYR A 310 -17.89 -14.14 35.37
N ALA A 311 -16.59 -14.35 35.16
CA ALA A 311 -15.91 -15.57 35.63
C ALA A 311 -16.17 -15.89 37.11
N PRO A 312 -16.02 -14.95 38.07
CA PRO A 312 -16.31 -15.24 39.46
C PRO A 312 -17.77 -15.65 39.66
N VAL A 313 -18.69 -14.98 38.96
CA VAL A 313 -20.13 -15.26 38.99
C VAL A 313 -20.44 -16.61 38.37
N LEU A 314 -19.81 -16.96 37.25
CA LEU A 314 -19.95 -18.22 36.53
C LEU A 314 -19.45 -19.38 37.38
N PHE A 315 -18.26 -19.25 37.99
CA PHE A 315 -17.73 -20.27 38.90
C PHE A 315 -18.63 -20.42 40.14
N LYS A 316 -19.10 -19.31 40.72
CA LYS A 316 -20.04 -19.35 41.86
C LYS A 316 -21.38 -19.99 41.48
N THR A 317 -21.87 -19.72 40.28
CA THR A 317 -23.07 -20.31 39.68
C THR A 317 -22.90 -21.78 39.35
N ILE A 318 -21.68 -22.24 39.07
CA ILE A 318 -21.35 -23.65 38.91
C ILE A 318 -21.18 -24.33 40.28
N GLY A 319 -21.35 -23.63 41.41
CA GLY A 319 -21.29 -24.22 42.75
C GLY A 319 -19.92 -24.15 43.43
N PHE A 320 -18.99 -23.33 42.91
CA PHE A 320 -17.74 -23.03 43.62
C PHE A 320 -18.03 -22.06 44.78
N GLY A 321 -17.37 -22.26 45.92
CA GLY A 321 -17.41 -21.29 47.03
C GLY A 321 -16.77 -19.95 46.64
N ALA A 322 -17.15 -18.86 47.31
CA ALA A 322 -16.71 -17.50 46.97
C ALA A 322 -15.18 -17.35 46.82
N ASN A 323 -14.39 -17.93 47.73
CA ASN A 323 -12.92 -17.89 47.65
C ASN A 323 -12.37 -18.71 46.48
N ALA A 324 -12.99 -19.85 46.15
CA ALA A 324 -12.57 -20.71 45.04
C ALA A 324 -12.92 -20.09 43.67
N SER A 325 -14.02 -19.33 43.58
CA SER A 325 -14.39 -18.59 42.38
C SER A 325 -13.41 -17.47 42.07
N LEU A 326 -13.02 -16.69 43.09
CA LEU A 326 -12.00 -15.64 42.96
C LEU A 326 -10.62 -16.23 42.61
N GLY A 327 -10.22 -17.33 43.25
CA GLY A 327 -8.98 -18.04 42.93
C GLY A 327 -8.94 -18.59 41.50
N SER A 328 -10.04 -19.15 41.00
CA SER A 328 -10.14 -19.64 39.61
C SER A 328 -10.08 -18.51 38.59
N SER A 329 -10.62 -17.34 38.94
CA SER A 329 -10.57 -16.13 38.12
C SER A 329 -9.15 -15.55 38.05
N LEU A 330 -8.42 -15.61 39.17
CA LEU A 330 -7.00 -15.24 39.22
C LEU A 330 -6.14 -16.16 38.34
N ILE A 331 -6.34 -17.48 38.39
CA ILE A 331 -5.65 -18.46 37.53
C ILE A 331 -5.94 -18.18 36.05
N THR A 332 -7.20 -17.93 35.71
CA THR A 332 -7.61 -17.59 34.34
C THR A 332 -6.93 -16.31 33.85
N GLY A 333 -6.84 -15.29 34.71
CA GLY A 333 -6.10 -14.05 34.43
C GLY A 333 -4.60 -14.26 34.23
N ALA A 334 -3.97 -15.14 35.02
CA ALA A 334 -2.56 -15.48 34.86
C ALA A 334 -2.28 -16.18 33.52
N ILE A 335 -3.15 -17.12 33.12
CA ILE A 335 -3.02 -17.82 31.85
C ILE A 335 -3.25 -16.88 30.66
N ASN A 336 -4.20 -15.95 30.78
CA ASN A 336 -4.40 -14.88 29.78
C ASN A 336 -3.12 -14.05 29.57
N LEU A 337 -2.47 -13.65 30.67
CA LEU A 337 -1.21 -12.91 30.63
C LEU A 337 -0.09 -13.73 29.97
N LEU A 338 0.12 -14.97 30.42
CA LEU A 338 1.17 -15.85 29.89
C LEU A 338 0.98 -16.17 28.41
N ALA A 339 -0.24 -16.45 27.98
CA ALA A 339 -0.57 -16.71 26.58
C ALA A 339 -0.34 -15.48 25.69
N THR A 340 -0.52 -14.26 26.22
CA THR A 340 -0.28 -13.04 25.45
C THR A 340 1.22 -12.87 25.11
N PHE A 341 2.15 -13.33 25.95
CA PHE A 341 3.58 -13.36 25.62
C PHE A 341 3.90 -14.23 24.40
N VAL A 342 3.14 -15.32 24.20
CA VAL A 342 3.28 -16.17 23.01
C VAL A 342 2.95 -15.38 21.75
N SER A 343 1.93 -14.51 21.79
CA SER A 343 1.57 -13.64 20.67
C SER A 343 2.64 -12.59 20.38
N VAL A 344 3.22 -11.96 21.41
CA VAL A 344 4.31 -10.97 21.23
C VAL A 344 5.46 -11.57 20.43
N TYR A 345 5.83 -12.83 20.69
CA TYR A 345 6.88 -13.53 19.95
C TYR A 345 6.41 -14.06 18.58
N GLY A 346 5.19 -14.60 18.51
CA GLY A 346 4.66 -15.31 17.35
C GLY A 346 4.16 -14.41 16.21
N ILE A 347 3.70 -13.18 16.50
CA ILE A 347 2.92 -12.37 15.55
C ILE A 347 3.70 -11.94 14.30
N ASP A 348 4.97 -11.58 14.46
CA ASP A 348 5.85 -11.21 13.35
C ASP A 348 6.55 -12.45 12.74
N LYS A 349 6.55 -13.59 13.44
CA LYS A 349 7.16 -14.85 12.96
C LYS A 349 6.20 -15.65 12.08
N TRP A 350 5.01 -15.95 12.57
CA TRP A 350 4.02 -16.81 11.90
C TRP A 350 2.99 -16.05 11.04
N GLY A 351 2.83 -14.74 11.26
CA GLY A 351 1.87 -13.91 10.53
C GLY A 351 0.51 -13.79 11.24
N ARG A 352 -0.28 -12.81 10.81
CA ARG A 352 -1.55 -12.45 11.46
C ARG A 352 -2.65 -13.46 11.11
N ARG A 353 -2.69 -13.92 9.86
CA ARG A 353 -3.74 -14.83 9.38
C ARG A 353 -3.63 -16.21 10.02
N PHE A 354 -2.41 -16.73 10.20
CA PHE A 354 -2.18 -18.01 10.84
C PHE A 354 -2.69 -18.01 12.30
N LEU A 355 -2.32 -17.00 13.08
CA LEU A 355 -2.75 -16.87 14.49
C LEU A 355 -4.27 -16.74 14.65
N PHE A 356 -4.96 -16.03 13.74
CA PHE A 356 -6.42 -15.97 13.77
C PHE A 356 -7.08 -17.33 13.56
N LEU A 357 -6.58 -18.12 12.60
CA LEU A 357 -7.17 -19.41 12.24
C LEU A 357 -6.90 -20.47 13.30
N GLU A 358 -5.66 -20.55 13.80
CA GLU A 358 -5.28 -21.46 14.88
C GLU A 358 -6.09 -21.15 16.15
N GLY A 359 -6.12 -19.88 16.55
CA GLY A 359 -6.91 -19.45 17.71
C GLY A 359 -8.40 -19.70 17.52
N GLY A 360 -8.94 -19.52 16.32
CA GLY A 360 -10.33 -19.85 15.99
C GLY A 360 -10.66 -21.34 16.18
N ILE A 361 -9.78 -22.24 15.75
CA ILE A 361 -9.95 -23.69 15.94
C ILE A 361 -9.94 -24.03 17.43
N GLN A 362 -8.98 -23.49 18.19
CA GLN A 362 -8.89 -23.70 19.63
C GLN A 362 -10.16 -23.20 20.34
N LEU A 363 -10.58 -21.96 20.07
CA LEU A 363 -11.79 -21.39 20.66
C LEU A 363 -13.03 -22.26 20.38
N PHE A 364 -13.19 -22.72 19.15
CA PHE A 364 -14.32 -23.57 18.75
C PHE A 364 -14.34 -24.90 19.54
N VAL A 365 -13.22 -25.64 19.53
CA VAL A 365 -13.13 -26.94 20.18
C VAL A 365 -13.42 -26.82 21.68
N PHE A 366 -12.77 -25.88 22.37
CA PHE A 366 -12.92 -25.76 23.82
C PHE A 366 -14.28 -25.19 24.24
N GLN A 367 -14.91 -24.32 23.44
CA GLN A 367 -16.29 -23.87 23.71
C GLN A 367 -17.31 -25.00 23.56
N VAL A 368 -17.20 -25.82 22.52
CA VAL A 368 -18.08 -26.98 22.32
C VAL A 368 -17.93 -27.98 23.46
N LEU A 369 -16.69 -28.27 23.89
CA LEU A 369 -16.42 -29.14 25.03
C LEU A 369 -17.00 -28.57 26.34
N LEU A 370 -16.86 -27.27 26.58
CA LEU A 370 -17.45 -26.59 27.73
C LEU A 370 -18.98 -26.67 27.74
N GLY A 371 -19.61 -26.35 26.61
CA GLY A 371 -21.06 -26.42 26.45
C GLY A 371 -21.60 -27.84 26.66
N ALA A 372 -20.93 -28.84 26.08
CA ALA A 372 -21.30 -30.25 26.21
C ALA A 372 -21.15 -30.76 27.65
N LEU A 373 -20.04 -30.43 28.33
CA LEU A 373 -19.81 -30.86 29.71
C LEU A 373 -20.80 -30.21 30.69
N ILE A 374 -20.98 -28.89 30.59
CA ILE A 374 -21.95 -28.18 31.44
C ILE A 374 -23.36 -28.71 31.16
N GLY A 375 -23.75 -28.92 29.90
CA GLY A 375 -25.04 -29.50 29.55
C GLY A 375 -25.25 -30.92 30.09
N TRP A 376 -24.20 -31.76 30.07
CA TRP A 376 -24.26 -33.12 30.58
C TRP A 376 -24.46 -33.19 32.10
N LYS A 377 -23.84 -32.29 32.87
CA LYS A 377 -23.91 -32.31 34.34
C LYS A 377 -25.00 -31.44 34.96
N PHE A 378 -25.25 -30.25 34.41
CA PHE A 378 -26.25 -29.33 34.96
C PHE A 378 -27.63 -29.50 34.32
N GLY A 379 -27.72 -30.22 33.19
CA GLY A 379 -28.97 -30.45 32.47
C GLY A 379 -29.69 -29.15 32.10
N VAL A 380 -30.98 -29.25 31.84
CA VAL A 380 -31.83 -28.07 31.57
C VAL A 380 -32.44 -27.53 32.87
N THR A 381 -32.57 -28.32 33.93
CA THR A 381 -33.22 -27.90 35.18
C THR A 381 -32.30 -27.12 36.13
N GLY A 382 -30.97 -27.27 36.04
CA GLY A 382 -30.01 -26.49 36.85
C GLY A 382 -29.92 -26.91 38.32
N ASP A 383 -30.51 -28.05 38.69
CA ASP A 383 -30.42 -28.61 40.04
C ASP A 383 -29.05 -29.26 40.27
N VAL A 384 -28.35 -28.81 41.30
CA VAL A 384 -26.99 -29.27 41.60
C VAL A 384 -27.01 -30.35 42.68
N THR A 385 -26.64 -31.58 42.30
CA THR A 385 -25.95 -32.50 43.21
C THR A 385 -24.49 -32.07 43.35
N VAL A 386 -23.93 -32.14 44.56
CA VAL A 386 -22.53 -31.79 44.90
C VAL A 386 -21.56 -32.18 43.78
N LEU A 387 -20.87 -31.19 43.20
CA LEU A 387 -19.94 -31.44 42.10
C LEU A 387 -18.64 -32.10 42.59
N PRO A 388 -18.17 -33.17 41.91
CA PRO A 388 -16.86 -33.73 42.17
C PRO A 388 -15.75 -32.70 41.90
N LYS A 389 -14.75 -32.63 42.79
CA LYS A 389 -13.60 -31.70 42.64
C LYS A 389 -12.87 -31.86 41.29
N TRP A 390 -12.78 -33.09 40.76
CA TRP A 390 -12.13 -33.36 39.47
C TRP A 390 -12.87 -32.68 38.30
N TYR A 391 -14.20 -32.61 38.36
CA TYR A 391 -15.01 -31.98 37.33
C TYR A 391 -14.86 -30.46 37.34
N ALA A 392 -14.85 -29.87 38.54
CA ALA A 392 -14.54 -28.45 38.75
C ALA A 392 -13.17 -28.07 38.15
N ILE A 393 -12.12 -28.86 38.43
CA ILE A 393 -10.79 -28.65 37.87
C ILE A 393 -10.81 -28.75 36.34
N LEU A 394 -11.50 -29.74 35.77
CA LEU A 394 -11.62 -29.90 34.32
C LEU A 394 -12.27 -28.68 33.65
N VAL A 395 -13.36 -28.15 34.22
CA VAL A 395 -14.03 -26.95 33.69
C VAL A 395 -13.10 -25.74 33.71
N VAL A 396 -12.33 -25.54 34.79
CA VAL A 396 -11.33 -24.46 34.88
C VAL A 396 -10.26 -24.63 33.81
N ILE A 397 -9.72 -25.84 33.62
CA ILE A 397 -8.71 -26.11 32.58
C ILE A 397 -9.26 -25.74 31.19
N LEU A 398 -10.49 -26.16 30.87
CA LEU A 398 -11.10 -25.86 29.56
C LEU A 398 -11.31 -24.35 29.36
N ILE A 399 -11.74 -23.63 30.40
CA ILE A 399 -11.90 -22.16 30.34
C ILE A 399 -10.52 -21.51 30.15
N CYS A 400 -9.51 -21.97 30.88
CA CYS A 400 -8.15 -21.45 30.76
C CYS A 400 -7.56 -21.70 29.37
N THR A 401 -7.75 -22.87 28.77
CA THR A 401 -7.31 -23.15 27.40
C THR A 401 -8.10 -22.36 26.37
N TYR A 402 -9.41 -22.15 26.58
CA TYR A 402 -10.21 -21.23 25.77
C TYR A 402 -9.68 -19.80 25.83
N VAL A 403 -9.40 -19.28 27.02
CA VAL A 403 -8.83 -17.94 27.23
C VAL A 403 -7.43 -17.81 26.63
N ALA A 404 -6.60 -18.85 26.73
CA ALA A 404 -5.27 -18.86 26.11
C ALA A 404 -5.34 -18.72 24.58
N GLY A 405 -6.27 -19.44 23.93
CA GLY A 405 -6.49 -19.34 22.48
C GLY A 405 -6.92 -17.93 22.07
N PHE A 406 -7.78 -17.28 22.85
CA PHE A 406 -8.17 -15.88 22.61
C PHE A 406 -6.97 -14.94 22.77
N ALA A 407 -6.21 -15.12 23.85
CA ALA A 407 -5.12 -14.24 24.26
C ALA A 407 -4.00 -14.14 23.23
N TRP A 408 -3.74 -15.20 22.46
CA TRP A 408 -2.72 -15.15 21.41
C TRP A 408 -3.23 -14.79 20.01
N SER A 409 -4.55 -14.84 19.80
CA SER A 409 -5.20 -14.61 18.50
C SER A 409 -6.04 -13.33 18.50
N TRP A 410 -7.35 -13.45 18.69
CA TRP A 410 -8.36 -12.40 18.57
C TRP A 410 -8.16 -11.25 19.56
N GLY A 411 -7.58 -11.48 20.73
CA GLY A 411 -7.21 -10.42 21.68
C GLY A 411 -6.27 -9.40 21.04
N PRO A 412 -5.01 -9.78 20.75
CA PRO A 412 -4.02 -8.87 20.18
C PRO A 412 -4.33 -8.45 18.74
N LEU A 413 -4.77 -9.40 17.90
CA LEU A 413 -5.01 -9.13 16.49
C LEU A 413 -6.21 -8.20 16.25
N GLY A 414 -7.17 -8.18 17.18
CA GLY A 414 -8.33 -7.30 17.13
C GLY A 414 -7.98 -5.82 17.17
N TRP A 415 -6.85 -5.46 17.81
CA TRP A 415 -6.34 -4.08 17.84
C TRP A 415 -5.25 -3.85 16.80
N LEU A 416 -4.40 -4.86 16.55
CA LEU A 416 -3.28 -4.76 15.63
C LEU A 416 -3.74 -4.57 14.18
N VAL A 417 -4.55 -5.49 13.66
CA VAL A 417 -4.88 -5.52 12.22
C VAL A 417 -5.56 -4.23 11.78
N PRO A 418 -6.59 -3.71 12.49
CA PRO A 418 -7.18 -2.44 12.10
C PRO A 418 -6.15 -1.30 12.04
N SER A 419 -5.21 -1.22 12.99
CA SER A 419 -4.18 -0.18 12.98
C SER A 419 -3.15 -0.29 11.84
N GLU A 420 -2.98 -1.48 11.23
CA GLU A 420 -2.05 -1.71 10.12
C GLU A 420 -2.69 -1.47 8.74
N ILE A 421 -4.02 -1.55 8.62
CA ILE A 421 -4.68 -1.56 7.31
C ILE A 421 -5.14 -0.20 6.79
N PHE A 422 -5.12 0.83 7.63
CA PHE A 422 -5.68 2.13 7.30
C PHE A 422 -4.66 3.11 6.70
N PRO A 423 -4.95 3.70 5.53
CA PRO A 423 -4.13 4.76 4.96
C PRO A 423 -4.26 6.04 5.80
N LEU A 424 -3.24 6.89 5.75
CA LEU A 424 -3.01 7.98 6.69
C LEU A 424 -4.21 8.95 6.79
N GLU A 425 -4.88 9.24 5.66
CA GLU A 425 -5.98 10.20 5.58
C GLU A 425 -7.26 9.80 6.34
N ILE A 426 -7.53 8.50 6.48
CA ILE A 426 -8.72 7.99 7.20
C ILE A 426 -8.36 7.26 8.50
N ARG A 427 -7.07 7.06 8.79
CA ARG A 427 -6.56 6.24 9.90
C ARG A 427 -7.20 6.58 11.25
N SER A 428 -7.25 7.86 11.63
CA SER A 428 -7.85 8.29 12.90
C SER A 428 -9.36 8.03 12.96
N ALA A 429 -10.08 8.27 11.86
CA ALA A 429 -11.53 8.05 11.79
C ALA A 429 -11.87 6.55 11.81
N ALA A 430 -11.12 5.76 11.05
CA ALA A 430 -11.27 4.31 10.99
C ALA A 430 -10.98 3.65 12.35
N GLN A 431 -9.94 4.09 13.07
CA GLN A 431 -9.67 3.59 14.42
C GLN A 431 -10.79 3.94 15.42
N SER A 432 -11.40 5.12 15.29
CA SER A 432 -12.57 5.46 16.10
C SER A 432 -13.77 4.56 15.80
N ILE A 433 -13.98 4.17 14.54
CA ILE A 433 -14.98 3.15 14.18
C ILE A 433 -14.65 1.82 14.86
N VAL A 434 -13.39 1.38 14.81
CA VAL A 434 -12.96 0.13 15.45
C VAL A 434 -13.30 0.13 16.94
N VAL A 435 -12.90 1.19 17.65
CA VAL A 435 -13.17 1.35 19.09
C VAL A 435 -14.67 1.44 19.34
N SER A 436 -15.41 2.23 18.55
CA SER A 436 -16.86 2.38 18.70
C SER A 436 -17.60 1.06 18.53
N VAL A 437 -17.27 0.28 17.49
CA VAL A 437 -17.87 -1.02 17.22
C VAL A 437 -17.52 -2.02 18.32
N ASN A 438 -16.25 -2.02 18.76
CA ASN A 438 -15.77 -2.84 19.86
C ASN A 438 -16.56 -2.56 21.15
N MET A 439 -16.69 -1.28 21.53
CA MET A 439 -17.40 -0.85 22.73
C MET A 439 -18.92 -1.07 22.60
N PHE A 440 -19.50 -0.87 21.42
CA PHE A 440 -20.92 -1.11 21.17
C PHE A 440 -21.30 -2.59 21.37
N PHE A 441 -20.53 -3.50 20.77
CA PHE A 441 -20.81 -4.93 20.94
C PHE A 441 -20.42 -5.43 22.33
N THR A 442 -19.41 -4.83 22.97
CA THR A 442 -19.13 -5.08 24.38
C THR A 442 -20.30 -4.66 25.27
N PHE A 443 -20.91 -3.49 25.01
CA PHE A 443 -22.12 -3.02 25.68
C PHE A 443 -23.28 -4.00 25.49
N ILE A 444 -23.56 -4.43 24.25
CA ILE A 444 -24.63 -5.40 23.97
C ILE A 444 -24.41 -6.70 24.72
N VAL A 445 -23.20 -7.27 24.63
CA VAL A 445 -22.87 -8.52 25.31
C VAL A 445 -23.00 -8.34 26.83
N ALA A 446 -22.43 -7.28 27.41
CA ALA A 446 -22.52 -7.01 28.85
C ALA A 446 -23.97 -6.81 29.33
N GLN A 447 -24.83 -6.19 28.52
CA GLN A 447 -26.21 -5.92 28.87
C GLN A 447 -27.10 -7.17 28.77
N LEU A 448 -26.93 -7.97 27.71
CA LEU A 448 -27.79 -9.13 27.43
C LEU A 448 -27.28 -10.41 28.08
N PHE A 449 -26.03 -10.47 28.53
CA PHE A 449 -25.40 -11.70 28.94
C PHE A 449 -26.11 -12.41 30.10
N LEU A 450 -26.46 -11.71 31.18
CA LEU A 450 -27.10 -12.37 32.34
C LEU A 450 -28.46 -12.96 31.96
N THR A 451 -29.21 -12.29 31.09
CA THR A 451 -30.47 -12.80 30.53
C THR A 451 -30.22 -14.01 29.61
N MET A 452 -29.19 -13.98 28.76
CA MET A 452 -28.80 -15.12 27.92
C MET A 452 -28.35 -16.31 28.78
N LEU A 453 -27.58 -16.08 29.84
CA LEU A 453 -27.15 -17.14 30.75
C LEU A 453 -28.35 -17.79 31.46
N CYS A 454 -29.32 -16.98 31.91
CA CYS A 454 -30.56 -17.45 32.52
C CYS A 454 -31.44 -18.31 31.57
N HIS A 455 -31.60 -17.90 30.30
CA HIS A 455 -32.51 -18.55 29.34
C HIS A 455 -31.83 -19.62 28.46
N LEU A 456 -30.67 -19.31 27.86
CA LEU A 456 -29.92 -20.22 26.98
C LEU A 456 -29.05 -21.22 27.75
N LYS A 457 -28.71 -20.94 29.03
CA LYS A 457 -27.91 -21.83 29.89
C LYS A 457 -26.62 -22.27 29.18
N PHE A 458 -26.32 -23.56 29.13
CA PHE A 458 -25.16 -24.09 28.41
C PHE A 458 -25.19 -23.82 26.89
N GLY A 459 -26.37 -23.56 26.31
CA GLY A 459 -26.57 -23.16 24.92
C GLY A 459 -25.81 -21.89 24.52
N LEU A 460 -25.43 -21.05 25.48
CA LEU A 460 -24.62 -19.85 25.23
C LEU A 460 -23.25 -20.19 24.61
N PHE A 461 -22.64 -21.31 25.00
CA PHE A 461 -21.32 -21.69 24.49
C PHE A 461 -21.40 -22.17 23.04
N PHE A 462 -22.48 -22.87 22.67
CA PHE A 462 -22.75 -23.25 21.29
C PHE A 462 -23.07 -22.04 20.39
N PHE A 463 -23.78 -21.04 20.93
CA PHE A 463 -24.03 -19.78 20.25
C PHE A 463 -22.70 -19.08 19.88
N PHE A 464 -21.78 -18.92 20.83
CA PHE A 464 -20.48 -18.33 20.53
C PHE A 464 -19.62 -19.22 19.62
N ALA A 465 -19.67 -20.54 19.77
CA ALA A 465 -18.94 -21.46 18.90
C ALA A 465 -19.39 -21.34 17.42
N PHE A 466 -20.67 -21.13 17.15
CA PHE A 466 -21.18 -20.84 15.81
C PHE A 466 -20.54 -19.57 15.23
N PHE A 467 -20.48 -18.48 16.01
CA PHE A 467 -19.83 -17.25 15.56
C PHE A 467 -18.32 -17.42 15.36
N VAL A 468 -17.65 -18.26 16.16
CA VAL A 468 -16.22 -18.59 15.99
C VAL A 468 -15.97 -19.27 14.64
N VAL A 469 -16.87 -20.14 14.17
CA VAL A 469 -16.78 -20.72 12.82
C VAL A 469 -16.97 -19.65 11.75
N VAL A 470 -18.02 -18.83 11.86
CA VAL A 470 -18.32 -17.76 10.90
C VAL A 470 -17.14 -16.79 10.75
N MET A 471 -16.55 -16.35 11.87
CA MET A 471 -15.41 -15.43 11.86
C MET A 471 -14.15 -16.08 11.30
N SER A 472 -13.89 -17.36 11.60
CA SER A 472 -12.72 -18.07 11.08
C SER A 472 -12.80 -18.25 9.55
N VAL A 473 -13.99 -18.57 9.03
CA VAL A 473 -14.26 -18.62 7.59
C VAL A 473 -14.07 -17.24 6.94
N PHE A 474 -14.57 -16.18 7.58
CA PHE A 474 -14.38 -14.81 7.08
C PHE A 474 -12.89 -14.45 6.97
N ILE A 475 -12.10 -14.71 8.02
CA ILE A 475 -10.66 -14.43 8.02
C ILE A 475 -9.94 -15.27 6.96
N TYR A 476 -10.34 -16.53 6.77
CA TYR A 476 -9.76 -17.40 5.76
C TYR A 476 -9.92 -16.82 4.34
N PHE A 477 -11.08 -16.28 3.98
CA PHE A 477 -11.33 -15.81 2.60
C PHE A 477 -11.00 -14.35 2.33
N PHE A 478 -11.15 -13.47 3.33
CA PHE A 478 -11.17 -12.02 3.10
C PHE A 478 -10.00 -11.26 3.71
N LEU A 479 -9.27 -11.81 4.70
CA LEU A 479 -8.13 -11.11 5.30
C LEU A 479 -6.81 -11.49 4.59
N PRO A 480 -6.16 -10.58 3.85
CA PRO A 480 -4.81 -10.81 3.37
C PRO A 480 -3.78 -10.75 4.51
N GLU A 481 -2.59 -11.30 4.28
CA GLU A 481 -1.50 -11.20 5.27
C GLU A 481 -0.90 -9.78 5.27
N THR A 482 -0.79 -9.17 6.45
CA THR A 482 -0.30 -7.79 6.64
C THR A 482 1.13 -7.72 7.18
N LYS A 483 1.72 -8.88 7.52
CA LYS A 483 3.07 -8.98 8.10
C LYS A 483 4.15 -8.34 7.22
N ASN A 484 5.02 -7.54 7.83
CA ASN A 484 6.22 -6.91 7.25
C ASN A 484 5.96 -5.90 6.12
N ILE A 485 4.73 -5.40 6.00
CA ILE A 485 4.37 -4.44 4.94
C ILE A 485 4.39 -3.02 5.53
N PRO A 486 5.07 -2.03 4.91
CA PRO A 486 4.95 -0.64 5.29
C PRO A 486 3.49 -0.17 5.33
N ILE A 487 3.09 0.67 6.31
CA ILE A 487 1.66 1.08 6.43
C ILE A 487 1.20 1.79 5.15
N GLU A 488 2.09 2.58 4.54
CA GLU A 488 1.77 3.36 3.36
C GLU A 488 1.66 2.50 2.07
N GLU A 489 2.19 1.27 2.06
CA GLU A 489 2.10 0.33 0.92
C GLU A 489 0.94 -0.68 1.05
N MET A 490 0.11 -0.56 2.09
CA MET A 490 -0.99 -1.51 2.31
C MET A 490 -1.99 -1.54 1.14
N SER A 491 -2.09 -0.46 0.36
CA SER A 491 -2.93 -0.40 -0.85
C SER A 491 -2.57 -1.49 -1.87
N THR A 492 -1.28 -1.83 -2.02
CA THR A 492 -0.79 -2.88 -2.93
C THR A 492 -1.34 -4.25 -2.55
N VAL A 493 -1.38 -4.56 -1.26
CA VAL A 493 -1.92 -5.82 -0.73
C VAL A 493 -3.40 -5.99 -1.08
N TRP A 494 -4.16 -4.91 -1.00
CA TRP A 494 -5.58 -4.91 -1.38
C TRP A 494 -5.78 -5.08 -2.90
N ARG A 495 -4.85 -4.57 -3.72
CA ARG A 495 -4.84 -4.73 -5.19
C ARG A 495 -4.51 -6.15 -5.64
N GLU A 496 -3.65 -6.86 -4.92
CA GLU A 496 -3.31 -8.25 -5.24
C GLU A 496 -4.39 -9.25 -4.79
N HIS A 497 -5.21 -8.87 -3.80
CA HIS A 497 -6.24 -9.77 -3.28
C HIS A 497 -7.35 -10.05 -4.30
N TRP A 498 -7.64 -11.34 -4.51
CA TRP A 498 -8.57 -11.85 -5.53
C TRP A 498 -9.94 -11.13 -5.53
N PHE A 499 -10.48 -10.82 -4.35
CA PHE A 499 -11.78 -10.17 -4.17
C PHE A 499 -11.71 -8.65 -4.01
N TRP A 500 -10.66 -8.11 -3.36
CA TRP A 500 -10.64 -6.70 -2.96
C TRP A 500 -10.14 -5.78 -4.09
N LYS A 501 -9.41 -6.32 -5.06
CA LYS A 501 -8.93 -5.60 -6.25
C LYS A 501 -10.00 -4.84 -7.03
N ARG A 502 -11.26 -5.30 -6.98
CA ARG A 502 -12.43 -4.66 -7.65
C ARG A 502 -12.85 -3.32 -7.02
N PHE A 503 -12.30 -2.99 -5.85
CA PHE A 503 -12.59 -1.77 -5.10
C PHE A 503 -11.41 -0.81 -5.08
N SER A 504 -10.18 -1.26 -5.32
CA SER A 504 -8.93 -0.47 -5.24
C SER A 504 -8.61 0.38 -6.47
N ASN A 505 -9.48 0.45 -7.48
CA ASN A 505 -9.19 1.03 -8.81
C ASN A 505 -9.47 2.54 -9.09
N PRO A 506 -9.98 3.41 -8.17
CA PRO A 506 -10.38 4.77 -8.59
C PRO A 506 -9.29 5.86 -8.56
N GLU A 507 -8.09 5.61 -8.04
CA GLU A 507 -7.03 6.65 -7.97
C GLU A 507 -6.55 7.07 -9.37
N ASP A 508 -6.36 6.12 -10.27
CA ASP A 508 -5.87 6.41 -11.63
C ASP A 508 -6.90 7.17 -12.48
N GLN A 509 -8.21 6.92 -12.29
CA GLN A 509 -9.26 7.69 -12.98
C GLN A 509 -9.35 9.13 -12.47
N SER A 510 -9.14 9.33 -11.16
CA SER A 510 -9.08 10.67 -10.57
C SER A 510 -7.85 11.43 -11.05
N GLN A 511 -6.69 10.78 -11.10
CA GLN A 511 -5.45 11.37 -11.62
C GLN A 511 -5.57 11.72 -13.11
N ALA A 512 -6.07 10.80 -13.94
CA ALA A 512 -6.32 11.05 -15.35
C ALA A 512 -7.30 12.22 -15.56
N SER A 513 -8.35 12.31 -14.74
CA SER A 513 -9.32 13.41 -14.78
C SER A 513 -8.73 14.75 -14.36
N LEU A 514 -7.86 14.75 -13.34
CA LEU A 514 -7.14 15.94 -12.89
C LEU A 514 -6.15 16.42 -13.96
N PHE A 515 -5.39 15.51 -14.57
CA PHE A 515 -4.46 15.80 -15.65
C PHE A 515 -5.20 16.38 -16.88
N ALA A 516 -6.29 15.75 -17.30
CA ALA A 516 -7.11 16.24 -18.41
C ALA A 516 -7.66 17.65 -18.16
N LYS A 517 -8.11 17.92 -16.94
CA LYS A 517 -8.59 19.25 -16.53
C LYS A 517 -7.46 20.28 -16.49
N ALA A 518 -6.30 19.93 -15.96
CA ALA A 518 -5.13 20.81 -15.88
C ALA A 518 -4.61 21.19 -17.28
N ASN A 519 -4.66 20.25 -18.23
CA ASN A 519 -4.20 20.44 -19.61
C ASN A 519 -5.31 20.87 -20.58
N LYS A 520 -6.50 21.24 -20.08
CA LYS A 520 -7.63 21.77 -20.87
C LYS A 520 -8.04 20.86 -22.04
N PHE A 521 -8.08 19.55 -21.80
CA PHE A 521 -8.58 18.60 -22.80
C PHE A 521 -10.04 18.93 -23.17
N PRO A 522 -10.45 18.73 -24.44
CA PRO A 522 -11.79 19.08 -24.88
C PRO A 522 -12.85 18.24 -24.14
N PRO A 523 -14.08 18.76 -23.90
CA PRO A 523 -15.12 18.04 -23.17
C PRO A 523 -15.51 16.69 -23.79
N ALA A 524 -15.27 16.53 -25.09
CA ALA A 524 -15.51 15.29 -25.83
C ALA A 524 -14.44 14.22 -25.61
N ALA A 525 -13.27 14.55 -25.02
CA ALA A 525 -12.22 13.58 -24.76
C ALA A 525 -12.65 12.64 -23.63
N LYS A 526 -12.80 11.35 -23.94
CA LYS A 526 -13.01 10.31 -22.93
C LYS A 526 -11.74 10.09 -22.12
N ILE A 527 -11.89 9.99 -20.81
CA ILE A 527 -10.79 9.83 -19.85
C ILE A 527 -10.88 8.45 -19.22
N TYR A 528 -9.80 7.69 -19.32
CA TYR A 528 -9.72 6.32 -18.78
C TYR A 528 -8.83 6.31 -17.54
N GLY A 529 -9.22 5.49 -16.57
CA GLY A 529 -8.43 5.26 -15.35
C GLY A 529 -7.43 4.11 -15.45
N SER A 530 -7.33 3.41 -16.56
CA SER A 530 -6.25 2.44 -16.77
C SER A 530 -6.02 2.25 -18.25
N TYR A 531 -4.84 1.74 -18.62
CA TYR A 531 -4.52 1.43 -20.01
C TYR A 531 -5.41 0.31 -20.55
N GLU A 532 -5.74 -0.71 -19.74
CA GLU A 532 -6.67 -1.78 -20.15
C GLU A 532 -8.05 -1.23 -20.45
N ALA A 533 -8.58 -0.32 -19.62
CA ALA A 533 -9.88 0.30 -19.85
C ALA A 533 -9.90 1.13 -21.15
N LEU A 534 -8.78 1.76 -21.51
CA LEU A 534 -8.61 2.44 -22.78
C LEU A 534 -8.64 1.42 -23.94
N LEU A 535 -7.86 0.34 -23.85
CA LEU A 535 -7.78 -0.67 -24.91
C LEU A 535 -9.08 -1.47 -25.10
N ASP A 536 -9.91 -1.58 -24.06
CA ASP A 536 -11.21 -2.24 -24.11
C ASP A 536 -12.32 -1.39 -24.75
N ASP A 537 -12.13 -0.07 -24.94
CA ASP A 537 -13.14 0.76 -25.63
C ASP A 537 -13.16 0.43 -27.14
N LEU A 538 -14.30 -0.06 -27.61
CA LEU A 538 -14.55 -0.43 -29.00
C LEU A 538 -14.51 0.78 -29.96
N ASN A 539 -14.67 2.00 -29.46
CA ASN A 539 -14.66 3.23 -30.27
C ASN A 539 -13.24 3.74 -30.59
N ILE A 540 -12.20 3.12 -30.02
CA ILE A 540 -10.81 3.47 -30.32
C ILE A 540 -10.33 2.60 -31.49
N ASP A 541 -9.89 3.23 -32.58
CA ASP A 541 -9.32 2.50 -33.73
C ASP A 541 -7.79 2.35 -33.61
N ALA A 542 -7.13 3.36 -33.05
CA ALA A 542 -5.68 3.45 -33.01
C ALA A 542 -5.19 4.06 -31.69
N VAL A 543 -3.99 3.68 -31.29
CA VAL A 543 -3.35 4.08 -30.03
C VAL A 543 -1.95 4.61 -30.33
N TYR A 544 -1.65 5.78 -29.75
CA TYR A 544 -0.28 6.26 -29.62
C TYR A 544 0.31 5.78 -28.30
N LEU A 545 1.51 5.19 -28.33
CA LEU A 545 2.17 4.59 -27.17
C LEU A 545 3.44 5.38 -26.78
N PRO A 546 3.33 6.44 -25.93
CA PRO A 546 4.45 7.23 -25.43
C PRO A 546 4.94 6.74 -24.06
N LEU A 547 5.16 5.44 -23.92
CA LEU A 547 5.65 4.85 -22.68
C LEU A 547 7.17 4.70 -22.73
N PRO A 548 7.85 4.49 -21.59
CA PRO A 548 9.23 4.05 -21.59
C PRO A 548 9.42 2.76 -22.42
N THR A 549 10.57 2.67 -23.07
CA THR A 549 10.97 1.60 -23.98
C THR A 549 10.87 0.23 -23.31
N SER A 550 11.24 0.11 -22.03
CA SER A 550 11.12 -1.14 -21.25
C SER A 550 9.69 -1.68 -21.14
N LEU A 551 8.69 -0.83 -21.37
CA LEU A 551 7.27 -1.19 -21.32
C LEU A 551 6.65 -1.43 -22.72
N HIS A 552 7.38 -1.13 -23.80
CA HIS A 552 6.86 -1.23 -25.17
C HIS A 552 6.38 -2.64 -25.50
N VAL A 553 7.17 -3.68 -25.27
CA VAL A 553 6.79 -5.06 -25.61
C VAL A 553 5.45 -5.45 -25.00
N LYS A 554 5.28 -5.21 -23.69
CA LYS A 554 4.06 -5.56 -22.97
C LYS A 554 2.84 -4.86 -23.56
N TRP A 555 2.91 -3.54 -23.73
CA TRP A 555 1.74 -2.75 -24.12
C TRP A 555 1.48 -2.77 -25.61
N ALA A 556 2.50 -2.73 -26.46
CA ALA A 556 2.36 -2.82 -27.90
C ALA A 556 1.75 -4.16 -28.33
N VAL A 557 2.18 -5.28 -27.73
CA VAL A 557 1.58 -6.59 -27.97
C VAL A 557 0.11 -6.62 -27.52
N MET A 558 -0.21 -6.02 -26.37
CA MET A 558 -1.59 -5.94 -25.88
C MET A 558 -2.48 -5.08 -26.79
N VAL A 559 -1.97 -3.93 -27.28
CA VAL A 559 -2.65 -3.07 -28.28
C VAL A 559 -2.98 -3.87 -29.53
N ALA A 560 -2.00 -4.62 -30.06
CA ALA A 560 -2.18 -5.46 -31.24
C ALA A 560 -3.19 -6.59 -31.01
N GLN A 561 -3.13 -7.29 -29.88
CA GLN A 561 -4.10 -8.34 -29.51
C GLN A 561 -5.53 -7.81 -29.35
N LYS A 562 -5.67 -6.55 -28.93
CA LYS A 562 -6.95 -5.83 -28.87
C LYS A 562 -7.39 -5.26 -30.22
N LYS A 563 -6.68 -5.61 -31.30
CA LYS A 563 -6.93 -5.21 -32.69
C LYS A 563 -6.98 -3.69 -32.88
N LYS A 564 -6.11 -2.98 -32.17
CA LYS A 564 -5.94 -1.52 -32.29
C LYS A 564 -4.67 -1.24 -33.10
N HIS A 565 -4.72 -0.24 -33.97
CA HIS A 565 -3.54 0.21 -34.72
C HIS A 565 -2.54 0.94 -33.81
N LEU A 566 -1.25 0.83 -34.09
CA LEU A 566 -0.19 1.28 -33.18
C LEU A 566 0.71 2.34 -33.82
N LEU A 567 0.70 3.54 -33.24
CA LEU A 567 1.74 4.56 -33.43
C LEU A 567 2.65 4.50 -32.21
N MET A 568 3.92 4.16 -32.39
CA MET A 568 4.81 3.85 -31.28
C MET A 568 5.91 4.89 -31.13
N GLU A 569 6.18 5.31 -29.90
CA GLU A 569 7.31 6.20 -29.63
C GLU A 569 8.65 5.52 -29.90
N LYS A 570 9.68 6.33 -30.18
CA LYS A 570 11.04 5.87 -30.41
C LYS A 570 11.87 5.91 -29.11
N PRO A 571 12.84 4.99 -28.92
CA PRO A 571 13.14 3.85 -29.78
C PRO A 571 12.05 2.77 -29.67
N VAL A 572 11.92 1.94 -30.71
CA VAL A 572 10.79 1.02 -30.80
C VAL A 572 10.83 -0.12 -29.77
N ALA A 573 12.01 -0.55 -29.35
CA ALA A 573 12.21 -1.53 -28.29
C ALA A 573 13.63 -1.40 -27.71
N LEU A 574 13.98 -2.20 -26.71
CA LEU A 574 15.35 -2.20 -26.17
C LEU A 574 16.34 -2.90 -27.10
N ASN A 575 15.86 -3.78 -27.97
CA ASN A 575 16.64 -4.51 -28.97
C ASN A 575 15.74 -5.05 -30.11
N VAL A 576 16.36 -5.53 -31.19
CA VAL A 576 15.67 -6.09 -32.36
C VAL A 576 14.81 -7.31 -32.01
N ALA A 577 15.26 -8.16 -31.08
CA ALA A 577 14.50 -9.36 -30.71
C ALA A 577 13.17 -9.01 -30.04
N GLU A 578 13.17 -8.01 -29.16
CA GLU A 578 11.95 -7.46 -28.57
C GLU A 578 11.06 -6.78 -29.61
N PHE A 579 11.65 -6.04 -30.56
CA PHE A 579 10.87 -5.44 -31.64
C PHE A 579 10.24 -6.49 -32.56
N ASP A 580 10.92 -7.59 -32.84
CA ASP A 580 10.39 -8.70 -33.64
C ASP A 580 9.13 -9.31 -32.99
N VAL A 581 9.06 -9.36 -31.66
CA VAL A 581 7.84 -9.77 -30.94
C VAL A 581 6.69 -8.79 -31.21
N ILE A 582 6.95 -7.49 -31.16
CA ILE A 582 5.96 -6.44 -31.42
C ILE A 582 5.48 -6.49 -32.88
N ALA A 583 6.42 -6.53 -33.82
CA ALA A 583 6.14 -6.57 -35.25
C ALA A 583 5.34 -7.82 -35.63
N LYS A 584 5.69 -8.98 -35.07
CA LYS A 584 4.94 -10.23 -35.25
C LYS A 584 3.52 -10.11 -34.69
N ALA A 585 3.35 -9.58 -33.48
CA ALA A 585 2.02 -9.38 -32.90
C ALA A 585 1.14 -8.47 -33.79
N CYS A 586 1.73 -7.41 -34.37
CA CYS A 586 1.02 -6.53 -35.30
C CYS A 586 0.61 -7.26 -36.59
N LYS A 587 1.53 -8.02 -37.19
CA LYS A 587 1.29 -8.84 -38.39
C LYS A 587 0.19 -9.88 -38.15
N ASP A 588 0.29 -10.64 -37.06
CA ASP A 588 -0.64 -11.72 -36.71
C ASP A 588 -2.07 -11.22 -36.44
N ASN A 589 -2.20 -9.98 -35.94
CA ASN A 589 -3.51 -9.37 -35.68
C ASN A 589 -4.00 -8.45 -36.80
N GLY A 590 -3.23 -8.30 -37.89
CA GLY A 590 -3.60 -7.47 -39.04
C GLY A 590 -3.70 -5.97 -38.72
N VAL A 591 -2.92 -5.47 -37.77
CA VAL A 591 -2.94 -4.05 -37.38
C VAL A 591 -1.78 -3.28 -37.98
N GLN A 592 -2.06 -2.06 -38.47
CA GLN A 592 -1.03 -1.10 -38.86
C GLN A 592 -0.11 -0.72 -37.70
N PHE A 593 1.19 -0.70 -38.00
CA PHE A 593 2.26 -0.20 -37.13
C PHE A 593 2.97 0.99 -37.80
N MET A 594 3.33 2.01 -37.03
CA MET A 594 4.21 3.10 -37.46
C MET A 594 5.05 3.62 -36.29
N ASP A 595 6.33 3.90 -36.50
CA ASP A 595 7.18 4.54 -35.50
C ASP A 595 7.03 6.08 -35.52
N GLY A 596 7.22 6.71 -34.36
CA GLY A 596 7.04 8.15 -34.14
C GLY A 596 8.19 9.04 -34.66
N THR A 597 8.82 8.71 -35.78
CA THR A 597 9.89 9.56 -36.33
C THR A 597 9.32 10.72 -37.14
N MET A 598 9.26 11.92 -36.57
CA MET A 598 8.46 13.03 -37.13
C MET A 598 9.06 13.67 -38.40
N TRP A 599 10.39 13.89 -38.45
CA TRP A 599 11.03 14.67 -39.53
C TRP A 599 10.91 14.06 -40.93
N VAL A 600 10.71 12.74 -41.05
CA VAL A 600 10.56 12.08 -42.36
C VAL A 600 9.28 12.48 -43.08
N HIS A 601 8.31 13.03 -42.36
CA HIS A 601 7.02 13.48 -42.88
C HIS A 601 7.01 14.95 -43.32
N ASN A 602 8.12 15.69 -43.11
CA ASN A 602 8.25 17.06 -43.57
C ASN A 602 8.35 17.10 -45.12
N LEU A 603 7.67 18.06 -45.77
CA LEU A 603 7.73 18.24 -47.23
C LEU A 603 9.16 18.52 -47.73
N ARG A 604 9.98 19.18 -46.90
CA ARG A 604 11.41 19.37 -47.18
C ARG A 604 12.13 18.04 -47.39
N THR A 605 11.76 16.99 -46.66
CA THR A 605 12.38 15.67 -46.77
C THR A 605 12.19 15.06 -48.16
N ALA A 606 11.03 15.27 -48.79
CA ALA A 606 10.81 14.85 -50.18
C ALA A 606 11.70 15.64 -51.17
N LYS A 607 11.85 16.96 -50.98
CA LYS A 607 12.73 17.79 -51.83
C LYS A 607 14.22 17.47 -51.68
N MET A 608 14.65 17.16 -50.46
CA MET A 608 16.00 16.66 -50.24
C MET A 608 16.23 15.31 -50.94
N ARG A 609 15.24 14.42 -50.92
CA ARG A 609 15.30 13.14 -51.65
C ARG A 609 15.43 13.34 -53.16
N GLU A 610 14.67 14.26 -53.74
CA GLU A 610 14.77 14.61 -55.16
C GLU A 610 16.20 15.01 -55.51
N PHE A 611 16.84 15.85 -54.69
CA PHE A 611 18.23 16.26 -54.90
C PHE A 611 19.24 15.11 -54.75
N LEU A 612 19.12 14.29 -53.70
CA LEU A 612 20.00 13.14 -53.48
C LEU A 612 19.92 12.10 -54.61
N SER A 613 18.78 12.04 -55.30
CA SER A 613 18.54 11.10 -56.41
C SER A 613 18.99 11.66 -57.77
N ASP A 614 19.42 12.93 -57.84
CA ASP A 614 19.84 13.58 -59.08
C ASP A 614 21.30 13.22 -59.43
N SER A 615 21.48 12.32 -60.39
CA SER A 615 22.79 11.86 -60.87
C SER A 615 23.63 12.96 -61.55
N GLU A 616 22.99 14.03 -62.01
CA GLU A 616 23.66 15.16 -62.64
C GLU A 616 24.12 16.22 -61.63
N ARG A 617 23.27 16.55 -60.66
CA ARG A 617 23.56 17.59 -59.66
C ARG A 617 24.30 17.07 -58.43
N PHE A 618 23.92 15.91 -57.90
CA PHE A 618 24.48 15.32 -56.70
C PHE A 618 25.48 14.19 -57.01
N GLY A 619 25.17 13.37 -58.01
CA GLY A 619 25.97 12.21 -58.38
C GLY A 619 25.76 11.03 -57.43
N GLN A 620 26.79 10.21 -57.21
CA GLN A 620 26.70 9.05 -56.30
C GLN A 620 27.01 9.48 -54.87
N LEU A 621 26.15 9.11 -53.90
CA LEU A 621 26.40 9.32 -52.47
C LEU A 621 27.66 8.56 -52.03
N LYS A 622 28.61 9.26 -51.41
CA LYS A 622 29.88 8.69 -50.92
C LYS A 622 29.97 8.66 -49.40
N ALA A 623 29.59 9.76 -48.75
CA ALA A 623 29.64 9.89 -47.31
C ALA A 623 28.42 10.62 -46.78
N ILE A 624 27.99 10.28 -45.56
CA ILE A 624 27.01 11.06 -44.81
C ILE A 624 27.43 11.18 -43.35
N HIS A 625 27.30 12.38 -42.81
CA HIS A 625 27.54 12.70 -41.42
C HIS A 625 26.25 13.20 -40.79
N SER A 626 25.83 12.60 -39.68
CA SER A 626 24.66 13.06 -38.92
C SER A 626 25.01 13.34 -37.46
N CYS A 627 24.56 14.47 -36.94
CA CYS A 627 24.80 14.86 -35.56
C CYS A 627 23.49 15.26 -34.90
N PHE A 628 23.19 14.68 -33.75
CA PHE A 628 22.12 15.17 -32.89
C PHE A 628 22.54 15.18 -31.43
N SER A 629 22.72 16.36 -30.87
CA SER A 629 23.02 16.54 -29.46
C SER A 629 22.21 17.67 -28.84
N PHE A 630 22.08 17.64 -27.51
CA PHE A 630 21.63 18.77 -26.71
C PHE A 630 22.17 18.65 -25.29
N THR A 631 22.33 19.77 -24.58
CA THR A 631 22.83 19.78 -23.21
C THR A 631 21.69 19.56 -22.23
N GLY A 632 21.60 18.37 -21.65
CA GLY A 632 20.68 18.07 -20.56
C GLY A 632 21.06 18.83 -19.28
N HIS A 633 20.09 19.49 -18.65
CA HIS A 633 20.31 20.13 -17.34
C HIS A 633 20.61 19.07 -16.26
N PRO A 634 21.23 19.41 -15.10
CA PRO A 634 21.59 18.41 -14.08
C PRO A 634 20.41 17.58 -13.56
N GLU A 635 19.20 18.17 -13.51
CA GLU A 635 17.99 17.44 -13.13
C GLU A 635 17.60 16.39 -14.18
N PHE A 636 17.72 16.72 -15.47
CA PHE A 636 17.50 15.80 -16.57
C PHE A 636 18.46 14.60 -16.48
N LEU A 637 19.76 14.86 -16.29
CA LEU A 637 20.79 13.82 -16.20
C LEU A 637 20.65 12.92 -14.95
N LYS A 638 19.84 13.31 -13.98
CA LYS A 638 19.60 12.54 -12.75
C LYS A 638 18.25 11.83 -12.74
N ASN A 639 17.19 12.46 -13.24
CA ASN A 639 15.81 12.06 -13.01
C ASN A 639 15.02 11.71 -14.28
N ASP A 640 15.47 12.10 -15.48
CA ASP A 640 14.74 11.81 -16.71
C ASP A 640 14.70 10.30 -16.99
N ILE A 641 13.60 9.82 -17.58
CA ILE A 641 13.43 8.40 -17.91
C ILE A 641 14.54 7.88 -18.84
N ARG A 642 15.07 8.75 -19.72
CA ARG A 642 16.14 8.47 -20.68
C ARG A 642 17.50 8.20 -20.07
N VAL A 643 17.67 8.42 -18.77
CA VAL A 643 18.93 8.12 -18.05
C VAL A 643 18.75 7.00 -17.02
N LYS A 644 17.60 6.31 -17.02
CA LYS A 644 17.28 5.22 -16.10
C LYS A 644 17.35 3.86 -16.81
N PRO A 645 18.15 2.90 -16.31
CA PRO A 645 18.33 1.61 -16.97
C PRO A 645 17.07 0.72 -16.94
N ASP A 646 16.17 0.93 -15.99
CA ASP A 646 14.90 0.22 -15.83
C ASP A 646 13.76 0.79 -16.70
N LEU A 647 13.98 1.96 -17.31
CA LEU A 647 13.01 2.64 -18.17
C LEU A 647 13.53 2.70 -19.61
N ASP A 648 14.33 3.72 -19.96
CA ASP A 648 14.90 3.90 -21.30
C ASP A 648 16.40 3.60 -21.31
N ALA A 649 16.74 2.31 -21.26
CA ALA A 649 18.11 1.84 -21.10
C ALA A 649 19.08 2.21 -22.25
N LEU A 650 18.56 2.65 -23.40
CA LEU A 650 19.37 3.01 -24.57
C LEU A 650 19.92 4.45 -24.52
N GLY A 651 19.43 5.30 -23.62
CA GLY A 651 19.96 6.65 -23.42
C GLY A 651 20.02 7.51 -24.69
N ALA A 652 21.11 8.27 -24.83
CA ALA A 652 21.36 9.12 -25.98
C ALA A 652 21.37 8.33 -27.30
N LEU A 653 21.88 7.09 -27.28
CA LEU A 653 21.87 6.23 -28.46
C LEU A 653 20.43 5.89 -28.91
N GLY A 654 19.53 5.63 -27.96
CA GLY A 654 18.12 5.32 -28.25
C GLY A 654 17.27 6.53 -28.62
N ASP A 655 17.61 7.72 -28.10
CA ASP A 655 16.86 8.95 -28.37
C ASP A 655 17.44 9.73 -29.56
N THR A 656 18.58 10.40 -29.37
CA THR A 656 19.20 11.24 -30.40
C THR A 656 19.88 10.41 -31.48
N GLY A 657 20.49 9.27 -31.10
CA GLY A 657 21.09 8.32 -32.02
C GLY A 657 20.08 7.67 -32.98
N TRP A 658 18.83 7.46 -32.55
CA TRP A 658 17.75 6.96 -33.43
C TRP A 658 17.55 7.85 -34.65
N TYR A 659 17.51 9.17 -34.45
CA TYR A 659 17.38 10.14 -35.54
C TYR A 659 18.58 10.13 -36.48
N CYS A 660 19.80 10.09 -35.93
CA CYS A 660 21.02 10.03 -36.72
C CYS A 660 21.10 8.76 -37.58
N VAL A 661 20.79 7.60 -36.99
CA VAL A 661 20.76 6.34 -37.74
C VAL A 661 19.67 6.37 -38.80
N ARG A 662 18.48 6.89 -38.47
CA ARG A 662 17.37 6.97 -39.42
C ARG A 662 17.68 7.89 -40.60
N SER A 663 18.39 8.99 -40.38
CA SER A 663 18.80 9.91 -41.46
C SER A 663 19.84 9.28 -42.38
N ILE A 664 20.80 8.53 -41.83
CA ILE A 664 21.79 7.77 -42.59
C ILE A 664 21.12 6.70 -43.45
N LEU A 665 20.28 5.86 -42.84
CA LEU A 665 19.55 4.83 -43.56
C LEU A 665 18.65 5.45 -44.62
N TRP A 666 17.97 6.56 -44.31
CA TRP A 666 17.20 7.30 -45.31
C TRP A 666 18.10 7.69 -46.50
N ALA A 667 19.24 8.35 -46.30
CA ALA A 667 20.09 8.78 -47.41
C ALA A 667 20.57 7.61 -48.30
N TYR A 668 20.82 6.43 -47.73
CA TYR A 668 21.19 5.20 -48.44
C TYR A 668 20.02 4.29 -48.82
N ASP A 669 18.81 4.84 -48.98
CA ASP A 669 17.61 4.09 -49.38
C ASP A 669 17.31 2.86 -48.52
N TYR A 670 17.59 2.98 -47.23
CA TYR A 670 17.46 1.97 -46.20
C TYR A 670 18.28 0.69 -46.46
N GLU A 671 19.33 0.76 -47.28
CA GLU A 671 20.32 -0.31 -47.40
C GLU A 671 21.13 -0.42 -46.08
N LEU A 672 21.28 -1.64 -45.56
CA LEU A 672 22.06 -1.87 -44.35
C LEU A 672 23.56 -1.83 -44.66
N PRO A 673 24.39 -1.25 -43.78
CA PRO A 673 25.84 -1.36 -43.89
C PRO A 673 26.28 -2.80 -43.65
N LYS A 674 27.48 -3.13 -44.12
CA LYS A 674 28.12 -4.41 -43.80
C LYS A 674 28.63 -4.42 -42.37
N THR A 675 29.34 -3.36 -41.97
CA THR A 675 29.94 -3.25 -40.64
C THR A 675 29.59 -1.95 -39.93
N VAL A 676 29.42 -2.04 -38.61
CA VAL A 676 29.24 -0.90 -37.71
C VAL A 676 30.33 -0.92 -36.66
N VAL A 677 30.95 0.23 -36.40
CA VAL A 677 32.02 0.39 -35.40
C VAL A 677 31.71 1.60 -34.53
N ALA A 678 31.59 1.41 -33.22
CA ALA A 678 31.46 2.53 -32.30
C ALA A 678 32.77 3.33 -32.21
N LEU A 679 32.65 4.66 -32.07
CA LEU A 679 33.79 5.51 -31.76
C LEU A 679 34.23 5.30 -30.30
N HIS A 680 35.51 5.54 -30.04
CA HIS A 680 36.10 5.38 -28.71
C HIS A 680 35.51 6.40 -27.72
N GLU A 681 35.62 6.06 -26.42
CA GLU A 681 35.26 6.92 -25.29
C GLU A 681 33.77 7.36 -25.23
N PRO A 682 32.80 6.41 -25.27
CA PRO A 682 31.41 6.74 -24.96
C PRO A 682 31.32 7.17 -23.49
N VAL A 683 30.47 8.17 -23.23
CA VAL A 683 30.21 8.61 -21.85
C VAL A 683 29.00 7.85 -21.33
N LEU A 684 29.17 7.12 -20.24
CA LEU A 684 28.13 6.38 -19.54
C LEU A 684 27.84 7.07 -18.20
N ASN A 685 26.61 7.02 -17.72
CA ASN A 685 26.29 7.41 -16.34
C ASN A 685 26.67 6.29 -15.34
N GLU A 686 26.53 6.56 -14.04
CA GLU A 686 26.80 5.59 -12.97
C GLU A 686 25.98 4.28 -13.08
N ALA A 687 24.83 4.34 -13.76
CA ALA A 687 23.95 3.20 -13.99
C ALA A 687 24.25 2.45 -15.30
N GLY A 688 25.28 2.84 -16.06
CA GLY A 688 25.66 2.20 -17.31
C GLY A 688 24.84 2.63 -18.54
N VAL A 689 24.06 3.70 -18.46
CA VAL A 689 23.29 4.25 -19.60
C VAL A 689 24.16 5.20 -20.43
N ILE A 690 24.09 5.07 -21.76
CA ILE A 690 24.88 5.88 -22.72
C ILE A 690 24.37 7.32 -22.73
N LEU A 691 25.21 8.27 -22.32
CA LEU A 691 24.92 9.72 -22.37
C LEU A 691 25.50 10.38 -23.61
N SER A 692 26.57 9.83 -24.19
CA SER A 692 27.20 10.36 -25.40
C SER A 692 27.96 9.25 -26.11
N CYS A 693 27.78 9.12 -27.42
CA CYS A 693 28.56 8.21 -28.25
C CYS A 693 28.52 8.62 -29.73
N GLY A 694 29.31 7.96 -30.56
CA GLY A 694 29.20 8.04 -32.01
C GLY A 694 29.60 6.71 -32.65
N ALA A 695 29.37 6.58 -33.95
CA ALA A 695 29.75 5.38 -34.69
C ALA A 695 30.05 5.68 -36.16
N SER A 696 30.75 4.73 -36.80
CA SER A 696 30.98 4.68 -38.25
C SER A 696 30.32 3.43 -38.85
N LEU A 697 29.73 3.57 -40.02
CA LEU A 697 29.03 2.52 -40.76
C LEU A 697 29.67 2.40 -42.15
N HIS A 698 29.94 1.17 -42.60
CA HIS A 698 30.66 0.91 -43.85
C HIS A 698 29.91 -0.08 -44.74
N TRP A 699 29.86 0.21 -46.04
CA TRP A 699 29.29 -0.66 -47.07
C TRP A 699 30.40 -1.29 -47.94
N ASP A 700 30.08 -2.41 -48.62
CA ASP A 700 31.04 -3.16 -49.45
C ASP A 700 31.60 -2.35 -50.65
N ASP A 701 30.86 -1.34 -51.10
CA ASP A 701 31.21 -0.49 -52.25
C ASP A 701 31.98 0.79 -51.86
N GLY A 702 32.43 0.88 -50.61
CA GLY A 702 33.22 1.99 -50.09
C GLY A 702 32.39 3.20 -49.63
N ARG A 703 31.06 3.11 -49.59
CA ARG A 703 30.22 4.13 -48.96
C ARG A 703 30.44 4.15 -47.44
N LEU A 704 30.46 5.35 -46.87
CA LEU A 704 30.73 5.60 -45.45
C LEU A 704 29.58 6.40 -44.82
N ALA A 705 29.29 6.14 -43.55
CA ALA A 705 28.54 7.07 -42.72
C ALA A 705 29.17 7.23 -41.35
N THR A 706 29.00 8.39 -40.73
CA THR A 706 29.28 8.55 -39.31
C THR A 706 28.14 9.29 -38.62
N PHE A 707 27.97 9.02 -37.33
CA PHE A 707 27.14 9.88 -36.49
C PHE A 707 27.73 10.14 -35.12
N PHE A 708 27.28 11.24 -34.53
CA PHE A 708 27.51 11.60 -33.13
C PHE A 708 26.18 11.93 -32.46
N CYS A 709 25.98 11.45 -31.24
CA CYS A 709 24.78 11.71 -30.46
C CYS A 709 25.10 11.89 -28.97
N SER A 710 24.53 12.92 -28.33
CA SER A 710 24.94 13.31 -26.97
C SER A 710 23.88 14.09 -26.20
N PHE A 711 23.73 13.80 -24.91
CA PHE A 711 23.01 14.60 -23.92
C PHE A 711 23.92 15.63 -23.20
N LEU A 712 25.20 15.68 -23.56
CA LEU A 712 26.22 16.48 -22.88
C LEU A 712 26.78 17.61 -23.77
N SER A 713 26.42 17.62 -25.05
CA SER A 713 26.96 18.53 -26.05
C SER A 713 25.89 19.53 -26.50
N ASN A 714 26.29 20.73 -26.94
CA ASN A 714 25.36 21.79 -27.31
C ASN A 714 24.33 21.34 -28.35
N LEU A 715 23.18 22.02 -28.40
CA LEU A 715 22.13 21.73 -29.36
C LEU A 715 22.69 21.78 -30.79
N THR A 716 22.64 20.65 -31.50
CA THR A 716 23.11 20.51 -32.89
C THR A 716 22.23 19.47 -33.57
N MET A 717 21.73 19.74 -34.78
CA MET A 717 20.78 18.89 -35.50
C MET A 717 21.17 18.84 -36.98
N ASP A 718 22.34 18.29 -37.25
CA ASP A 718 23.02 18.45 -38.53
C ASP A 718 23.01 17.18 -39.38
N ILE A 719 22.85 17.35 -40.69
CA ILE A 719 23.10 16.34 -41.72
C ILE A 719 23.99 16.97 -42.79
N THR A 720 25.06 16.26 -43.15
CA THR A 720 25.88 16.57 -44.32
C THR A 720 26.00 15.33 -45.19
N ALA A 721 25.42 15.36 -46.38
CA ALA A 721 25.52 14.29 -47.37
C ALA A 721 26.44 14.73 -48.52
N ILE A 722 27.45 13.92 -48.82
CA ILE A 722 28.53 14.21 -49.76
C ILE A 722 28.42 13.23 -50.93
N GLY A 723 28.12 13.77 -52.11
CA GLY A 723 28.08 13.04 -53.37
C GLY A 723 29.33 13.30 -54.23
N THR A 724 29.45 12.59 -55.34
CA THR A 724 30.57 12.78 -56.29
C THR A 724 30.52 14.12 -57.03
N LYS A 725 29.35 14.73 -57.15
CA LYS A 725 29.14 15.99 -57.89
C LYS A 725 28.53 17.10 -57.02
N GLY A 726 28.03 16.81 -55.82
CA GLY A 726 27.36 17.80 -54.99
C GLY A 726 27.31 17.45 -53.51
N THR A 727 26.88 18.41 -52.71
CA THR A 727 26.76 18.29 -51.25
C THR A 727 25.40 18.81 -50.81
N LEU A 728 24.77 18.15 -49.85
CA LEU A 728 23.58 18.62 -49.15
C LEU A 728 23.93 18.87 -47.68
N ASN A 729 23.59 20.06 -47.18
CA ASN A 729 23.78 20.46 -45.79
C ASN A 729 22.45 20.88 -45.17
N LEU A 730 22.22 20.45 -43.94
CA LEU A 730 21.05 20.75 -43.16
C LEU A 730 21.44 20.88 -41.68
N HIS A 731 20.95 21.92 -40.99
CA HIS A 731 21.33 22.24 -39.61
C HIS A 731 20.19 22.15 -38.59
N ASP A 732 18.99 21.84 -39.06
CA ASP A 732 17.75 21.77 -38.27
C ASP A 732 16.90 20.55 -38.69
N PHE A 733 17.56 19.39 -38.86
CA PHE A 733 16.89 18.25 -39.50
C PHE A 733 15.80 17.60 -38.64
N VAL A 734 15.96 17.57 -37.32
CA VAL A 734 15.00 16.95 -36.40
C VAL A 734 13.80 17.85 -36.20
N ILE A 735 14.06 19.13 -35.91
CA ILE A 735 13.05 20.18 -35.75
C ILE A 735 13.50 21.40 -36.56
N PRO A 736 12.71 21.85 -37.55
CA PRO A 736 13.04 23.05 -38.32
C PRO A 736 13.16 24.30 -37.44
N PHE A 737 14.02 25.25 -37.82
CA PHE A 737 14.14 26.53 -37.12
C PHE A 737 12.83 27.35 -37.13
N GLN A 738 12.01 27.17 -38.16
CA GLN A 738 10.72 27.83 -38.30
C GLN A 738 9.63 26.82 -38.66
N ASN A 739 8.45 26.96 -38.06
CA ASN A 739 7.35 26.01 -38.26
C ASN A 739 6.71 26.08 -39.66
N LYS A 740 6.86 27.21 -40.37
CA LYS A 740 6.21 27.44 -41.68
C LYS A 740 7.17 27.34 -42.86
N GLU A 741 8.47 27.36 -42.61
CA GLU A 741 9.50 27.36 -43.65
C GLU A 741 10.66 26.49 -43.18
N ALA A 742 11.07 25.58 -44.05
CA ALA A 742 12.16 24.66 -43.79
C ALA A 742 13.15 24.73 -44.95
N SER A 743 14.39 25.12 -44.67
CA SER A 743 15.42 25.31 -45.70
C SER A 743 16.50 24.23 -45.63
N PHE A 744 17.20 24.00 -46.73
CA PHE A 744 18.41 23.19 -46.80
C PHE A 744 19.37 23.80 -47.84
N ILE A 745 20.66 23.59 -47.66
CA ILE A 745 21.71 24.13 -48.53
C ILE A 745 22.18 23.01 -49.46
N VAL A 746 22.32 23.32 -50.75
CA VAL A 746 22.88 22.40 -51.74
C VAL A 746 23.98 23.04 -52.56
N ASN A 747 24.96 22.22 -52.89
CA ASN A 747 26.11 22.55 -53.72
C ASN A 747 26.13 21.57 -54.89
N SER A 748 26.33 22.06 -56.12
CA SER A 748 26.40 21.23 -57.31
C SER A 748 27.54 21.68 -58.20
N LYS A 749 28.46 20.76 -58.52
CA LYS A 749 29.64 20.96 -59.37
C LYS A 749 30.49 22.16 -58.92
N CYS A 750 30.56 22.42 -57.62
CA CYS A 750 31.34 23.51 -57.04
C CYS A 750 32.84 23.23 -57.20
N VAL A 751 33.54 24.18 -57.81
CA VAL A 751 35.00 24.20 -57.92
C VAL A 751 35.52 25.53 -57.39
N PHE A 752 36.82 25.62 -57.18
CA PHE A 752 37.47 26.91 -56.97
C PHE A 752 37.51 27.70 -58.27
N ASN A 753 37.37 29.03 -58.19
CA ASN A 753 37.75 29.90 -59.29
C ASN A 753 39.26 29.75 -59.61
N GLU A 754 39.71 30.28 -60.74
CA GLU A 754 41.11 30.13 -61.18
C GLU A 754 42.14 30.60 -60.13
N THR A 755 41.81 31.63 -59.35
CA THR A 755 42.68 32.16 -58.29
C THR A 755 42.54 31.46 -56.94
N VAL A 756 41.66 30.47 -56.82
CA VAL A 756 41.38 29.73 -55.57
C VAL A 756 40.97 30.64 -54.40
N THR A 757 40.28 31.74 -54.71
CA THR A 757 39.79 32.72 -53.74
C THR A 757 38.29 32.59 -53.46
N SER A 758 37.53 31.95 -54.34
CA SER A 758 36.08 31.76 -54.15
C SER A 758 35.58 30.45 -54.77
N TRP A 759 34.41 30.01 -54.30
CA TRP A 759 33.70 28.85 -54.84
C TRP A 759 32.80 29.29 -56.00
N VAL A 760 32.78 28.51 -57.07
CA VAL A 760 31.93 28.73 -58.24
C VAL A 760 31.31 27.40 -58.69
N PRO A 761 29.97 27.26 -58.76
CA PRO A 761 28.98 28.22 -58.26
C PRO A 761 28.94 28.29 -56.72
N ILE A 762 28.39 29.38 -56.19
CA ILE A 762 28.16 29.57 -54.74
C ILE A 762 27.04 28.62 -54.27
N PRO A 763 27.11 28.09 -53.04
CA PRO A 763 26.02 27.33 -52.41
C PRO A 763 24.63 27.95 -52.55
N GLY A 764 23.64 27.13 -52.92
CA GLY A 764 22.25 27.55 -53.06
C GLY A 764 21.39 27.09 -51.88
N THR A 765 20.56 27.99 -51.35
CA THR A 765 19.57 27.65 -50.31
C THR A 765 18.23 27.34 -50.97
N HIS A 766 17.69 26.15 -50.71
CA HIS A 766 16.33 25.77 -51.09
C HIS A 766 15.41 25.84 -49.86
N THR A 767 14.35 26.63 -49.96
CA THR A 767 13.34 26.77 -48.90
C THR A 767 12.03 26.12 -49.34
N VAL A 768 11.44 25.32 -48.45
CA VAL A 768 10.13 24.68 -48.63
C VAL A 768 9.17 25.27 -47.61
N THR A 769 8.03 25.77 -48.07
CA THR A 769 6.97 26.32 -47.22
C THR A 769 5.98 25.22 -46.84
N THR A 770 5.49 25.24 -45.61
CA THR A 770 4.55 24.25 -45.07
C THR A 770 3.46 24.93 -44.23
N ASP A 771 2.19 24.61 -44.48
CA ASP A 771 1.07 25.13 -43.68
C ASP A 771 0.86 24.38 -42.36
N ILE A 772 1.37 23.15 -42.28
CA ILE A 772 1.20 22.24 -41.15
C ILE A 772 2.56 21.69 -40.71
N SER A 773 2.70 21.44 -39.41
CA SER A 773 3.93 20.92 -38.84
C SER A 773 4.15 19.45 -39.21
N GLN A 774 5.41 19.00 -39.12
CA GLN A 774 5.79 17.63 -39.43
C GLN A 774 5.09 16.59 -38.53
N GLU A 775 4.76 16.96 -37.28
CA GLU A 775 4.00 16.12 -36.34
C GLU A 775 2.58 15.88 -36.83
N VAL A 776 1.94 16.93 -37.37
CA VAL A 776 0.61 16.82 -37.99
C VAL A 776 0.69 15.96 -39.25
N CYS A 777 1.72 16.12 -40.08
CA CYS A 777 1.94 15.26 -41.25
C CYS A 777 2.11 13.79 -40.86
N MET A 778 2.84 13.50 -39.78
CA MET A 778 3.01 12.14 -39.25
C MET A 778 1.66 11.54 -38.85
N VAL A 779 0.88 12.26 -38.04
CA VAL A 779 -0.44 11.77 -37.60
C VAL A 779 -1.40 11.59 -38.79
N ARG A 780 -1.35 12.47 -39.80
CA ARG A 780 -2.15 12.33 -41.03
C ARG A 780 -1.76 11.10 -41.83
N GLU A 781 -0.46 10.82 -41.98
CA GLU A 781 0.00 9.62 -42.68
C GLU A 781 -0.41 8.35 -41.93
N PHE A 782 -0.24 8.31 -40.61
CA PHE A 782 -0.72 7.19 -39.81
C PHE A 782 -2.23 6.98 -39.94
N SER A 783 -3.00 8.07 -39.88
CA SER A 783 -4.46 8.04 -40.05
C SER A 783 -4.86 7.54 -41.44
N ARG A 784 -4.12 7.90 -42.49
CA ARG A 784 -4.32 7.41 -43.85
C ARG A 784 -4.10 5.90 -43.92
N LEU A 785 -2.99 5.39 -43.37
CA LEU A 785 -2.69 3.96 -43.34
C LEU A 785 -3.76 3.16 -42.56
N VAL A 786 -4.21 3.68 -41.43
CA VAL A 786 -5.32 3.10 -40.65
C VAL A 786 -6.61 3.08 -41.48
N GLY A 787 -6.92 4.16 -42.19
CA GLY A 787 -8.07 4.24 -43.10
C GLY A 787 -8.00 3.19 -44.21
N ASP A 788 -6.83 3.00 -44.81
CA ASP A 788 -6.63 2.00 -45.87
C ASP A 788 -6.88 0.58 -45.35
N VAL A 789 -6.38 0.25 -44.15
CA VAL A 789 -6.62 -1.06 -43.52
C VAL A 789 -8.11 -1.26 -43.19
N LYS A 790 -8.79 -0.23 -42.68
CA LYS A 790 -10.24 -0.28 -42.43
C LYS A 790 -11.06 -0.45 -43.72
N ASN A 791 -10.55 0.05 -44.84
CA ASN A 791 -11.15 -0.11 -46.18
C ASN A 791 -10.80 -1.46 -46.85
N GLY A 792 -10.14 -2.37 -46.14
CA GLY A 792 -9.84 -3.73 -46.61
C GLY A 792 -8.44 -3.93 -47.20
N SER A 793 -7.57 -2.92 -47.13
CA SER A 793 -6.16 -3.07 -47.50
C SER A 793 -5.38 -3.83 -46.42
N LYS A 794 -4.25 -4.44 -46.79
CA LYS A 794 -3.33 -5.04 -45.81
C LYS A 794 -2.51 -3.94 -45.12
N PRO A 795 -2.09 -4.15 -43.85
CA PRO A 795 -1.14 -3.26 -43.20
C PRO A 795 0.14 -3.06 -44.01
N ASP A 796 0.60 -1.81 -44.07
CA ASP A 796 1.82 -1.42 -44.77
C ASP A 796 3.05 -1.97 -44.03
N SER A 797 3.90 -2.71 -44.75
CA SER A 797 5.10 -3.36 -44.21
C SER A 797 6.34 -2.44 -44.18
N LYS A 798 6.32 -1.29 -44.85
CA LYS A 798 7.44 -0.35 -44.92
C LYS A 798 7.88 0.08 -43.53
N TRP A 799 6.93 0.50 -42.69
CA TRP A 799 7.21 1.04 -41.36
C TRP A 799 7.89 0.02 -40.43
N PRO A 800 7.34 -1.19 -40.22
CA PRO A 800 8.04 -2.23 -39.46
C PRO A 800 9.46 -2.53 -39.98
N ILE A 801 9.64 -2.59 -41.31
CA ILE A 801 10.93 -2.90 -41.93
C ILE A 801 11.96 -1.81 -41.63
N ILE A 802 11.61 -0.53 -41.80
CA ILE A 802 12.56 0.56 -41.56
C ILE A 802 12.86 0.74 -40.07
N SER A 803 11.89 0.56 -39.17
CA SER A 803 12.11 0.60 -37.72
C SER A 803 13.03 -0.51 -37.27
N ARG A 804 12.84 -1.73 -37.78
CA ARG A 804 13.72 -2.86 -37.48
C ARG A 804 15.16 -2.59 -37.94
N LYS A 805 15.34 -2.07 -39.15
CA LYS A 805 16.67 -1.72 -39.67
C LYS A 805 17.35 -0.66 -38.81
N THR A 806 16.62 0.35 -38.34
CA THR A 806 17.15 1.36 -37.41
C THR A 806 17.58 0.74 -36.08
N GLN A 807 16.71 -0.06 -35.46
CA GLN A 807 17.02 -0.75 -34.21
C GLN A 807 18.25 -1.66 -34.35
N LEU A 808 18.40 -2.35 -35.48
CA LEU A 808 19.54 -3.23 -35.75
C LEU A 808 20.88 -2.49 -35.75
N ILE A 809 20.93 -1.26 -36.26
CA ILE A 809 22.14 -0.44 -36.18
C ILE A 809 22.40 -0.03 -34.73
N LEU A 810 21.39 0.41 -33.98
CA LEU A 810 21.55 0.80 -32.58
C LEU A 810 22.10 -0.36 -31.74
N ASP A 811 21.54 -1.55 -31.91
CA ASP A 811 22.01 -2.77 -31.26
C ASP A 811 23.46 -3.10 -31.65
N SER A 812 23.82 -2.90 -32.92
CA SER A 812 25.19 -3.10 -33.41
C SER A 812 26.18 -2.11 -32.81
N VAL A 813 25.79 -0.84 -32.66
CA VAL A 813 26.61 0.19 -32.00
C VAL A 813 26.82 -0.16 -30.53
N LYS A 814 25.73 -0.51 -29.82
CA LYS A 814 25.80 -0.94 -28.42
C LYS A 814 26.69 -2.16 -28.25
N MET A 815 26.54 -3.17 -29.10
CA MET A 815 27.39 -4.37 -29.07
C MET A 815 28.86 -4.05 -29.40
N SER A 816 29.12 -3.09 -30.28
CA SER A 816 30.49 -2.63 -30.56
C SER A 816 31.11 -1.99 -29.31
N ILE A 817 30.37 -1.15 -28.58
CA ILE A 817 30.82 -0.57 -27.30
C ILE A 817 31.11 -1.66 -26.27
N GLU A 818 30.19 -2.62 -26.09
CA GLU A 818 30.33 -3.71 -25.12
C GLU A 818 31.50 -4.65 -25.43
N LYS A 819 31.86 -4.82 -26.70
CA LYS A 819 33.00 -5.64 -27.15
C LYS A 819 34.32 -4.88 -27.25
N GLY A 820 34.40 -3.64 -26.78
CA GLY A 820 35.63 -2.84 -26.82
C GLY A 820 35.93 -2.25 -28.20
N PHE A 821 34.91 -1.66 -28.85
CA PHE A 821 35.00 -0.90 -30.11
C PHE A 821 35.38 -1.74 -31.34
N VAL A 822 35.12 -3.04 -31.29
CA VAL A 822 35.37 -3.97 -32.41
C VAL A 822 34.29 -3.80 -33.48
N PRO A 823 34.62 -3.93 -34.79
CA PRO A 823 33.64 -3.94 -35.86
C PRO A 823 32.61 -5.07 -35.74
N ILE A 824 31.34 -4.71 -35.91
CA ILE A 824 30.21 -5.64 -35.88
C ILE A 824 29.68 -5.86 -37.30
N GLU A 825 29.68 -7.11 -37.77
CA GLU A 825 29.04 -7.49 -39.04
C GLU A 825 27.53 -7.67 -38.88
N ILE A 826 26.74 -6.98 -39.72
CA ILE A 826 25.28 -7.03 -39.66
C ILE A 826 24.70 -8.37 -40.17
N LYS A 827 25.44 -9.11 -41.01
CA LYS A 827 24.98 -10.39 -41.59
C LYS A 827 24.68 -11.48 -40.55
N ASN A 828 25.29 -11.41 -39.36
CA ASN A 828 25.10 -12.42 -38.31
C ASN A 828 23.83 -12.21 -37.47
N ILE A 829 23.05 -11.15 -37.73
CA ILE A 829 21.90 -10.77 -36.91
C ILE A 829 20.64 -10.77 -37.80
N SER A 830 20.09 -11.97 -38.04
CA SER A 830 18.70 -12.26 -38.48
C SER A 830 18.25 -11.86 -39.89
N GLN A 831 18.13 -12.86 -40.80
CA GLN A 831 17.35 -12.77 -42.04
C GLN A 831 15.96 -13.46 -41.99
N ASP A 832 15.59 -14.16 -40.92
CA ASP A 832 14.48 -15.14 -41.00
C ASP A 832 13.13 -14.80 -40.32
N THR A 833 12.90 -13.59 -39.78
CA THR A 833 11.65 -13.35 -39.02
C THR A 833 10.54 -12.59 -39.74
N LEU A 834 10.76 -12.03 -40.94
CA LEU A 834 9.78 -11.12 -41.57
C LEU A 834 9.37 -11.42 -43.03
N LYS A 835 9.85 -12.52 -43.63
CA LYS A 835 9.25 -13.02 -44.88
C LYS A 835 7.88 -13.66 -44.62
#